data_AF-A0A954STZ4-F1
#
_entry.id   AF-A0A954STZ4-F1
#
_cell.length_a   1.000
_cell.length_b   1.000
_cell.length_c   1.000
_cell.angle_alpha   90.00
_cell.angle_beta   90.00
_cell.angle_gamma   90.00
#
_symmetry.space_group_name_H-M   'P 1'
#
loop_
_entity.id
_entity.type
_entity.pdbx_description
1 polymer ?
#
loop_
_entity_poly.entity_id
_entity_poly.type
_entity_poly.pdbx_seq_one_letter_code
_entity_poly.pdbx_strand_id
1 'polypeptide(L)'
;MTVADRDLETEIGDDVRQQELDEISRLIEEGAELLPPQGPISAFAFLNTLQGLEHLPFDEGMRRGSQLYGCHPYFREEDYRRRLAEGRIQDDDLQEVVKDLLGDRGDEVIFDKTTRRELWLSMLRYRLRTGPAEELRWFVAETGALKRFRPEMPAEVRKEFLESTRTWVLRDLVPYLPGKKNSSPPPSKRIEREVTLLADLVERFDASEVERWDERTWEKFSLQTLWRICRDGVFRSSLGGAPSPHPYRYRDLLLARTGVDCDRLVNDVLIRFCAPFTDQGFADWPLPNKEQGFFKAFSHFFGETGNSPDRWMRGLSKQLRVIEDRHQTPLESIHESLEAMGVPREEWGEFLTRSLLALRGWAGMLRQMEVRGDRVPFPVPSGTMIEFVAARLLLDRLATEYVGRRYLKHRGDLPSLKDRLILEQKSKKRFTTEERAFDLFQLSQLFGWTPSELYDLDSEGWGALEGELRSFSGIERRHAFHLAFERNYQNRAMDALSIHADLKRGPPKNPKFQAMFCIDAREESFRRYLETVDPQVETFGIAGFFGVPVYYKGLADAYYSTLCPIVVRPKHWLVEDVILSLEGSDRRRRQTRQVIGRASRNVHFGSRSFAGGAILTASLGVLATFPLVARVLFPRTTSLIRQMFRKLVQPPPFTRLRLERTAPNPGSEEDQIGFKLEEMADIANRMLHDIGLTKNFSRLVLIVGHGSACLNNP
;
A
#
# COMPACT_ATOMS: atom_id res chain seq x y z
N MET A 1 -3.17 -2.96 -57.42
CA MET A 1 -4.05 -3.44 -56.34
C MET A 1 -5.44 -3.59 -56.90
N THR A 2 -5.92 -4.83 -56.95
CA THR A 2 -7.31 -5.14 -57.29
C THR A 2 -8.22 -4.78 -56.11
N VAL A 3 -9.54 -4.70 -56.33
CA VAL A 3 -10.52 -4.46 -55.25
C VAL A 3 -10.41 -5.54 -54.16
N ALA A 4 -10.16 -6.79 -54.56
CA ALA A 4 -9.92 -7.91 -53.64
C ALA A 4 -8.68 -7.73 -52.75
N ASP A 5 -7.59 -7.10 -53.24
CA ASP A 5 -6.41 -6.83 -52.42
C ASP A 5 -6.69 -5.77 -51.33
N ARG A 6 -7.56 -4.79 -51.62
CA ARG A 6 -7.96 -3.76 -50.65
C ARG A 6 -8.92 -4.30 -49.60
N ASP A 7 -9.83 -5.19 -49.99
CA ASP A 7 -10.77 -5.82 -49.07
C ASP A 7 -10.03 -6.76 -48.10
N LEU A 8 -9.03 -7.52 -48.58
CA LEU A 8 -8.15 -8.34 -47.75
C LEU A 8 -7.25 -7.52 -46.80
N GLU A 9 -6.67 -6.40 -47.26
CA GLU A 9 -5.89 -5.51 -46.38
C GLU A 9 -6.77 -4.86 -45.30
N THR A 10 -8.04 -4.58 -45.61
CA THR A 10 -9.00 -4.01 -44.65
C THR A 10 -9.42 -5.07 -43.61
N GLU A 11 -9.73 -6.29 -44.04
CA GLU A 11 -10.07 -7.40 -43.14
C GLU A 11 -8.91 -7.76 -42.19
N ILE A 12 -7.67 -7.80 -42.70
CA ILE A 12 -6.47 -8.05 -41.87
C ILE A 12 -6.26 -6.90 -40.88
N GLY A 13 -6.47 -5.65 -41.30
CA GLY A 13 -6.35 -4.47 -40.42
C GLY A 13 -7.39 -4.45 -39.30
N ASP A 14 -8.63 -4.85 -39.60
CA ASP A 14 -9.71 -4.92 -38.62
C ASP A 14 -9.51 -6.08 -37.62
N ASP A 15 -8.99 -7.22 -38.06
CA ASP A 15 -8.66 -8.35 -37.17
C ASP A 15 -7.50 -8.00 -36.21
N VAL A 16 -6.44 -7.35 -36.71
CA VAL A 16 -5.34 -6.88 -35.85
C VAL A 16 -5.84 -5.86 -34.83
N ARG A 17 -6.68 -4.91 -35.24
CA ARG A 17 -7.26 -3.92 -34.33
C ARG A 17 -8.10 -4.61 -33.26
N GLN A 18 -8.95 -5.57 -33.61
CA GLN A 18 -9.76 -6.29 -32.64
C GLN A 18 -8.89 -7.04 -31.62
N GLN A 19 -7.82 -7.70 -32.07
CA GLN A 19 -6.87 -8.37 -31.17
C GLN A 19 -6.20 -7.40 -30.19
N GLU A 20 -5.87 -6.18 -30.62
CA GLU A 20 -5.32 -5.13 -29.76
C GLU A 20 -6.33 -4.62 -28.73
N LEU A 21 -7.60 -4.45 -29.13
CA LEU A 21 -8.67 -4.07 -28.20
C LEU A 21 -8.95 -5.17 -27.15
N ASP A 22 -8.93 -6.44 -27.56
CA ASP A 22 -9.09 -7.58 -26.66
C ASP A 22 -7.91 -7.69 -25.67
N GLU A 23 -6.69 -7.43 -26.14
CA GLU A 23 -5.50 -7.35 -25.29
C GLU A 23 -5.61 -6.23 -24.25
N ILE A 24 -6.02 -5.02 -24.66
CA ILE A 24 -6.25 -3.90 -23.74
C ILE A 24 -7.30 -4.26 -22.68
N SER A 25 -8.41 -4.86 -23.09
CA SER A 25 -9.47 -5.31 -22.18
C SER A 25 -8.92 -6.28 -21.12
N ARG A 26 -8.17 -7.30 -21.55
CA ARG A 26 -7.51 -8.25 -20.65
C ARG A 26 -6.52 -7.58 -19.69
N LEU A 27 -5.68 -6.67 -20.19
CA LEU A 27 -4.71 -5.95 -19.36
C LEU A 27 -5.36 -5.05 -18.30
N ILE A 28 -6.51 -4.45 -18.61
CA ILE A 28 -7.31 -3.69 -17.64
C ILE A 28 -7.87 -4.62 -16.56
N GLU A 29 -8.35 -5.79 -16.95
CA GLU A 29 -8.88 -6.80 -16.03
C GLU A 29 -7.79 -7.29 -15.06
N GLU A 30 -6.62 -7.67 -15.58
CA GLU A 30 -5.44 -8.06 -14.79
C GLU A 30 -5.00 -6.92 -13.84
N GLY A 31 -4.92 -5.69 -14.35
CA GLY A 31 -4.59 -4.52 -13.52
C GLY A 31 -5.64 -4.22 -12.44
N ALA A 32 -6.91 -4.54 -12.69
CA ALA A 32 -8.00 -4.34 -11.74
C ALA A 32 -7.99 -5.33 -10.57
N GLU A 33 -7.34 -6.50 -10.70
CA GLU A 33 -7.13 -7.44 -9.59
C GLU A 33 -6.24 -6.86 -8.48
N LEU A 34 -5.40 -5.89 -8.83
CA LEU A 34 -4.52 -5.17 -7.90
C LEU A 34 -5.23 -4.03 -7.14
N LEU A 35 -6.50 -3.75 -7.48
CA LEU A 35 -7.29 -2.72 -6.82
C LEU A 35 -7.78 -3.20 -5.44
N PRO A 36 -7.88 -2.30 -4.45
CA PRO A 36 -8.43 -2.66 -3.15
C PRO A 36 -9.90 -3.11 -3.32
N PRO A 37 -10.31 -4.25 -2.74
CA PRO A 37 -11.67 -4.79 -2.86
C PRO A 37 -12.68 -4.05 -1.96
N GLN A 38 -12.67 -2.72 -2.00
CA GLN A 38 -13.48 -1.87 -1.14
C GLN A 38 -14.78 -1.46 -1.85
N GLY A 39 -15.93 -1.61 -1.20
CA GLY A 39 -17.20 -1.04 -1.68
C GLY A 39 -17.53 0.29 -1.00
N PRO A 40 -18.66 0.92 -1.33
CA PRO A 40 -19.22 2.02 -0.53
C PRO A 40 -19.34 1.61 0.95
N ILE A 41 -18.87 2.46 1.86
CA ILE A 41 -18.73 2.12 3.28
C ILE A 41 -20.11 2.02 3.94
N SER A 42 -20.53 0.82 4.29
CA SER A 42 -21.68 0.53 5.17
C SER A 42 -21.28 -0.13 6.49
N ALA A 43 -20.13 -0.83 6.50
CA ALA A 43 -19.49 -1.43 7.66
C ALA A 43 -17.97 -1.47 7.45
N PHE A 44 -17.18 -1.40 8.53
CA PHE A 44 -15.72 -1.54 8.46
C PHE A 44 -15.33 -3.02 8.52
N ALA A 45 -14.81 -3.55 7.43
CA ALA A 45 -14.09 -4.83 7.40
C ALA A 45 -12.70 -4.58 6.79
N PHE A 46 -11.65 -5.01 7.49
CA PHE A 46 -10.29 -4.92 6.96
C PHE A 46 -10.13 -5.93 5.82
N LEU A 47 -9.53 -5.49 4.71
CA LEU A 47 -9.25 -6.32 3.54
C LEU A 47 -7.76 -6.26 3.23
N ASN A 48 -7.18 -7.42 2.91
CA ASN A 48 -5.78 -7.51 2.53
C ASN A 48 -5.56 -6.75 1.22
N THR A 49 -4.84 -5.64 1.28
CA THR A 49 -4.52 -4.83 0.09
C THR A 49 -3.53 -5.52 -0.86
N LEU A 50 -2.91 -6.63 -0.45
CA LEU A 50 -1.98 -7.41 -1.25
C LEU A 50 -2.63 -8.67 -1.85
N GLN A 51 -3.95 -8.81 -1.81
CA GLN A 51 -4.65 -10.01 -2.29
C GLN A 51 -4.32 -10.35 -3.75
N GLY A 52 -4.23 -9.34 -4.62
CA GLY A 52 -3.84 -9.53 -6.03
C GLY A 52 -2.39 -9.99 -6.24
N LEU A 53 -1.59 -10.12 -5.17
CA LEU A 53 -0.19 -10.56 -5.20
C LEU A 53 0.01 -11.90 -4.49
N GLU A 54 -1.06 -12.60 -4.08
CA GLU A 54 -0.99 -13.88 -3.34
C GLU A 54 -0.41 -15.03 -4.17
N HIS A 55 -0.34 -14.89 -5.49
CA HIS A 55 0.32 -15.84 -6.39
C HIS A 55 1.86 -15.75 -6.35
N LEU A 56 2.41 -14.70 -5.72
CA LEU A 56 3.84 -14.51 -5.56
C LEU A 56 4.30 -15.04 -4.18
N PRO A 57 5.56 -15.48 -4.04
CA PRO A 57 6.18 -15.64 -2.74
C PRO A 57 6.04 -14.35 -1.91
N PHE A 58 5.83 -14.47 -0.59
CA PHE A 58 5.49 -13.34 0.27
C PHE A 58 6.44 -12.14 0.08
N ASP A 59 7.75 -12.35 0.11
CA ASP A 59 8.73 -11.27 -0.02
C ASP A 59 8.75 -10.62 -1.41
N GLU A 60 8.51 -11.40 -2.46
CA GLU A 60 8.32 -10.87 -3.82
C GLU A 60 7.04 -10.05 -3.91
N GLY A 61 5.95 -10.53 -3.32
CA GLY A 61 4.69 -9.80 -3.18
C GLY A 61 4.86 -8.49 -2.41
N MET A 62 5.64 -8.48 -1.33
CA MET A 62 5.93 -7.26 -0.55
C MET A 62 6.76 -6.26 -1.36
N ARG A 63 7.79 -6.71 -2.10
CA ARG A 63 8.59 -5.84 -2.99
C ARG A 63 7.73 -5.26 -4.11
N ARG A 64 6.94 -6.10 -4.79
CA ARG A 64 6.03 -5.70 -5.85
C ARG A 64 4.96 -4.73 -5.34
N GLY A 65 4.36 -5.03 -4.19
CA GLY A 65 3.39 -4.17 -3.52
C GLY A 65 3.98 -2.81 -3.15
N SER A 66 5.21 -2.76 -2.64
CA SER A 66 5.90 -1.49 -2.37
C SER A 66 6.10 -0.65 -3.64
N GLN A 67 6.48 -1.28 -4.75
CA GLN A 67 6.67 -0.61 -6.03
C GLN A 67 5.35 -0.10 -6.63
N LEU A 68 4.28 -0.87 -6.53
CA LEU A 68 2.95 -0.54 -7.07
C LEU A 68 2.23 0.53 -6.25
N TYR A 69 2.21 0.37 -4.92
CA TYR A 69 1.39 1.18 -4.04
C TYR A 69 2.13 2.37 -3.44
N GLY A 70 3.47 2.41 -3.57
CA GLY A 70 4.33 3.44 -2.97
C GLY A 70 4.35 3.37 -1.44
N CYS A 71 4.14 2.18 -0.87
CA CYS A 71 4.08 1.96 0.58
C CYS A 71 5.40 1.41 1.13
N HIS A 72 5.57 1.52 2.45
CA HIS A 72 6.65 0.85 3.17
C HIS A 72 6.21 -0.57 3.55
N PRO A 73 6.81 -1.63 2.97
CA PRO A 73 6.39 -3.01 3.21
C PRO A 73 6.75 -3.51 4.62
N TYR A 74 7.75 -2.89 5.24
CA TYR A 74 8.29 -3.28 6.54
C TYR A 74 8.37 -2.05 7.46
N PHE A 75 8.50 -2.27 8.77
CA PHE A 75 8.78 -1.20 9.73
C PHE A 75 10.06 -0.43 9.37
N ARG A 76 10.19 0.81 9.85
CA ARG A 76 11.42 1.58 9.64
C ARG A 76 12.60 0.85 10.31
N GLU A 77 13.80 0.99 9.77
CA GLU A 77 14.97 0.32 10.37
C GLU A 77 15.19 0.72 11.84
N GLU A 78 14.82 1.94 12.24
CA GLU A 78 14.88 2.40 13.64
C GLU A 78 13.96 1.58 14.56
N ASP A 79 12.79 1.15 14.07
CA ASP A 79 11.86 0.33 14.85
C ASP A 79 12.40 -1.09 15.06
N TYR A 80 13.18 -1.62 14.11
CA TYR A 80 13.86 -2.90 14.25
C TYR A 80 15.09 -2.80 15.14
N ARG A 81 15.90 -1.75 15.02
CA ARG A 81 17.02 -1.51 15.93
C ARG A 81 16.57 -1.32 17.37
N ARG A 82 15.41 -0.68 17.60
CA ARG A 82 14.78 -0.62 18.93
C ARG A 82 14.43 -2.02 19.46
N ARG A 83 13.86 -2.88 18.61
CA ARG A 83 13.54 -4.28 18.97
C ARG A 83 14.79 -5.12 19.26
N LEU A 84 15.88 -4.89 18.52
CA LEU A 84 17.19 -5.48 18.83
C LEU A 84 17.68 -5.04 20.22
N ALA A 85 17.61 -3.74 20.53
CA ALA A 85 17.96 -3.23 21.86
C ALA A 85 17.05 -3.76 22.99
N GLU A 86 15.77 -4.01 22.69
CA GLU A 86 14.80 -4.62 23.61
C GLU A 86 14.93 -6.15 23.73
N GLY A 87 15.83 -6.79 22.99
CA GLY A 87 15.99 -8.26 22.95
C GLY A 87 14.84 -9.00 22.27
N ARG A 88 14.00 -8.29 21.49
CA ARG A 88 12.96 -8.88 20.62
C ARG A 88 13.49 -9.37 19.27
N ILE A 89 14.73 -9.02 18.95
CA ILE A 89 15.57 -9.61 17.91
C ILE A 89 16.87 -9.93 18.64
N GLN A 90 17.40 -11.15 18.50
CA GLN A 90 18.72 -11.49 19.05
C GLN A 90 19.79 -11.36 17.98
N ASP A 91 21.05 -11.20 18.41
CA ASP A 91 22.16 -11.12 17.47
C ASP A 91 22.33 -12.43 16.68
N ASP A 92 22.13 -13.57 17.34
CA ASP A 92 22.14 -14.90 16.69
C ASP A 92 21.05 -15.03 15.62
N ASP A 93 19.88 -14.39 15.83
CA ASP A 93 18.82 -14.36 14.80
C ASP A 93 19.28 -13.61 13.56
N LEU A 94 20.02 -12.49 13.71
CA LEU A 94 20.59 -11.75 12.59
C LEU A 94 21.68 -12.54 11.87
N GLN A 95 22.55 -13.24 12.63
CA GLN A 95 23.62 -14.05 12.06
C GLN A 95 23.07 -15.18 11.17
N GLU A 96 22.09 -15.95 11.67
CA GLU A 96 21.49 -17.04 10.88
C GLU A 96 20.69 -16.50 9.69
N VAL A 97 19.92 -15.41 9.83
CA VAL A 97 19.19 -14.83 8.70
C VAL A 97 20.12 -14.31 7.61
N VAL A 98 21.20 -13.59 7.96
CA VAL A 98 22.15 -13.10 6.96
C VAL A 98 22.88 -14.26 6.28
N LYS A 99 23.21 -15.32 7.03
CA LYS A 99 23.77 -16.55 6.47
C LYS A 99 22.81 -17.23 5.49
N ASP A 100 21.53 -17.35 5.84
CA ASP A 100 20.50 -17.94 4.96
C ASP A 100 20.29 -17.10 3.69
N LEU A 101 20.27 -15.76 3.82
CA LEU A 101 20.09 -14.85 2.69
C LEU A 101 21.28 -14.83 1.72
N LEU A 102 22.50 -14.98 2.24
CA LEU A 102 23.71 -14.93 1.43
C LEU A 102 24.13 -16.31 0.91
N GLY A 103 23.82 -17.39 1.62
CA GLY A 103 24.35 -18.72 1.32
C GLY A 103 25.88 -18.71 1.22
N ASP A 104 26.42 -19.41 0.23
CA ASP A 104 27.87 -19.54 -0.01
C ASP A 104 28.57 -18.20 -0.29
N ARG A 105 27.81 -17.21 -0.77
CA ARG A 105 28.32 -15.87 -1.08
C ARG A 105 28.68 -15.05 0.16
N GLY A 106 28.33 -15.53 1.36
CA GLY A 106 28.56 -14.84 2.62
C GLY A 106 30.04 -14.72 3.00
N ASP A 107 30.84 -15.72 2.65
CA ASP A 107 32.27 -15.80 2.99
C ASP A 107 33.18 -15.15 1.93
N GLU A 108 32.60 -14.63 0.83
CA GLU A 108 33.33 -13.86 -0.16
C GLU A 108 33.89 -12.57 0.45
N VAL A 109 35.20 -12.35 0.28
CA VAL A 109 35.88 -11.12 0.70
C VAL A 109 35.55 -10.00 -0.28
N ILE A 110 34.95 -8.92 0.22
CA ILE A 110 34.55 -7.76 -0.58
C ILE A 110 35.66 -6.72 -0.61
N PHE A 111 36.36 -6.53 0.51
CA PHE A 111 37.48 -5.60 0.61
C PHE A 111 38.41 -5.96 1.78
N ASP A 112 39.72 -5.90 1.55
CA ASP A 112 40.77 -6.34 2.48
C ASP A 112 40.50 -7.72 3.08
N LYS A 113 40.03 -7.79 4.33
CA LYS A 113 39.64 -9.03 5.04
C LYS A 113 38.15 -9.11 5.35
N THR A 114 37.38 -8.11 4.95
CA THR A 114 35.95 -8.00 5.27
C THR A 114 35.14 -8.87 4.32
N THR A 115 34.42 -9.84 4.88
CA THR A 115 33.48 -10.69 4.14
C THR A 115 32.16 -9.99 3.87
N ARG A 116 31.40 -10.45 2.87
CA ARG A 116 30.05 -9.94 2.59
C ARG A 116 29.12 -10.07 3.81
N ARG A 117 29.19 -11.20 4.52
CA ARG A 117 28.39 -11.44 5.73
C ARG A 117 28.70 -10.41 6.82
N GLU A 118 29.98 -10.12 7.07
CA GLU A 118 30.39 -9.11 8.06
C GLU A 118 29.93 -7.70 7.68
N LEU A 119 30.02 -7.37 6.38
CA LEU A 119 29.50 -6.13 5.83
C LEU A 119 28.01 -5.97 6.11
N TRP A 120 27.20 -6.97 5.75
CA TRP A 120 25.75 -6.93 5.93
C TRP A 120 25.36 -6.89 7.41
N LEU A 121 25.99 -7.71 8.27
CA LEU A 121 25.74 -7.70 9.71
C LEU A 121 26.05 -6.33 10.33
N SER A 122 27.16 -5.71 9.93
CA SER A 122 27.53 -4.36 10.41
C SER A 122 26.53 -3.30 9.95
N MET A 123 26.01 -3.38 8.71
CA MET A 123 24.96 -2.48 8.22
C MET A 123 23.63 -2.62 8.97
N LEU A 124 23.34 -3.79 9.52
CA LEU A 124 22.18 -4.01 10.40
C LEU A 124 22.46 -3.46 11.81
N ARG A 125 23.53 -3.96 12.45
CA ARG A 125 23.90 -3.61 13.84
C ARG A 125 24.14 -2.12 14.03
N TYR A 126 24.85 -1.49 13.10
CA TYR A 126 25.22 -0.08 13.19
C TYR A 126 24.38 0.77 12.26
N ARG A 127 23.92 1.92 12.78
CA ARG A 127 23.14 2.87 11.98
C ARG A 127 24.05 3.55 10.96
N LEU A 128 23.76 3.39 9.68
CA LEU A 128 24.30 4.25 8.63
C LEU A 128 23.37 5.45 8.46
N ARG A 129 23.93 6.66 8.53
CA ARG A 129 23.18 7.87 8.26
C ARG A 129 23.15 8.10 6.76
N THR A 130 21.95 8.05 6.20
CA THR A 130 21.64 8.28 4.79
C THR A 130 20.71 9.48 4.69
N GLY A 131 20.77 10.22 3.59
CA GLY A 131 19.93 11.39 3.36
C GLY A 131 20.38 12.14 2.10
N PRO A 132 19.60 13.14 1.63
CA PRO A 132 20.00 13.97 0.51
C PRO A 132 21.33 14.69 0.78
N ALA A 133 22.08 15.02 -0.27
CA ALA A 133 23.35 15.72 -0.17
C ALA A 133 23.32 16.96 0.74
N GLU A 134 22.23 17.74 0.72
CA GLU A 134 22.08 18.92 1.57
C GLU A 134 21.98 18.58 3.06
N GLU A 135 21.25 17.52 3.41
CA GLU A 135 21.15 17.06 4.79
C GLU A 135 22.49 16.53 5.28
N LEU A 136 23.20 15.76 4.44
CA LEU A 136 24.51 15.23 4.77
C LEU A 136 25.55 16.34 4.95
N ARG A 137 25.54 17.36 4.08
CA ARG A 137 26.41 18.55 4.22
C ARG A 137 26.17 19.27 5.54
N TRP A 138 24.90 19.50 5.88
CA TRP A 138 24.55 20.10 7.17
C TRP A 138 25.01 19.23 8.35
N PHE A 139 24.77 17.91 8.29
CA PHE A 139 25.17 16.97 9.34
C PHE A 139 26.68 16.95 9.56
N VAL A 140 27.46 16.91 8.48
CA VAL A 140 28.93 16.90 8.55
C VAL A 140 29.46 18.20 9.15
N ALA A 141 28.84 19.34 8.82
CA ALA A 141 29.22 20.63 9.38
C ALA A 141 28.92 20.72 10.89
N GLU A 142 27.77 20.21 11.33
CA GLU A 142 27.28 20.36 12.71
C GLU A 142 27.89 19.35 13.69
N THR A 143 28.05 18.08 13.28
CA THR A 143 28.41 17.00 14.22
C THR A 143 29.90 16.72 14.35
N GLY A 144 30.72 17.39 13.52
CA GLY A 144 32.15 17.13 13.48
C GLY A 144 32.49 15.72 12.98
N ALA A 145 31.67 15.15 12.09
CA ALA A 145 31.86 13.81 11.54
C ALA A 145 33.23 13.59 10.85
N LEU A 146 33.86 14.67 10.38
CA LEU A 146 35.22 14.66 9.82
C LEU A 146 36.32 15.02 10.83
N LYS A 147 35.97 15.10 12.12
CA LYS A 147 36.87 15.55 13.20
C LYS A 147 37.04 14.52 14.30
N ARG A 148 36.12 13.57 14.44
CA ARG A 148 36.14 12.51 15.44
C ARG A 148 35.63 11.22 14.83
N PHE A 149 36.28 10.11 15.15
CA PHE A 149 35.81 8.80 14.75
C PHE A 149 34.43 8.50 15.34
N ARG A 150 33.70 7.65 14.64
CA ARG A 150 32.48 7.04 15.13
C ARG A 150 32.71 6.37 16.49
N PRO A 151 31.79 6.53 17.46
CA PRO A 151 31.92 5.91 18.78
C PRO A 151 31.90 4.38 18.73
N GLU A 152 31.35 3.81 17.65
CA GLU A 152 31.29 2.35 17.46
C GLU A 152 32.61 1.74 16.98
N MET A 153 33.62 2.55 16.60
CA MET A 153 34.93 2.07 16.17
C MET A 153 35.76 1.61 17.39
N PRO A 154 36.25 0.35 17.44
CA PRO A 154 37.09 -0.13 18.52
C PRO A 154 38.40 0.69 18.66
N ALA A 155 38.90 0.84 19.88
CA ALA A 155 40.06 1.68 20.17
C ALA A 155 41.35 1.16 19.49
N GLU A 156 41.49 -0.15 19.40
CA GLU A 156 42.60 -0.85 18.77
C GLU A 156 42.61 -0.59 17.25
N VAL A 157 41.46 -0.75 16.61
CA VAL A 157 41.29 -0.48 15.16
C VAL A 157 41.54 1.00 14.86
N ARG A 158 41.08 1.90 15.75
CA ARG A 158 41.36 3.34 15.65
C ARG A 158 42.86 3.64 15.69
N LYS A 159 43.59 3.00 16.61
CA LYS A 159 45.05 3.20 16.74
C LYS A 159 45.78 2.72 15.49
N GLU A 160 45.47 1.51 15.02
CA GLU A 160 46.05 0.94 13.81
C GLU A 160 45.76 1.81 12.57
N PHE A 161 44.51 2.28 12.43
CA PHE A 161 44.12 3.18 11.35
C PHE A 161 44.95 4.49 11.35
N LEU A 162 45.16 5.08 12.53
CA LEU A 162 45.96 6.30 12.67
C LEU A 162 47.44 6.05 12.37
N GLU A 163 48.02 4.96 12.88
CA GLU A 163 49.42 4.59 12.65
C GLU A 163 49.69 4.27 11.16
N SER A 164 48.77 3.55 10.51
CA SER A 164 48.84 3.25 9.09
C SER A 164 48.76 4.53 8.24
N THR A 165 47.78 5.39 8.51
CA THR A 165 47.62 6.68 7.81
C THR A 165 48.85 7.57 8.01
N ARG A 166 49.38 7.65 9.24
CA ARG A 166 50.58 8.44 9.55
C ARG A 166 51.79 7.93 8.79
N THR A 167 51.99 6.62 8.74
CA THR A 167 53.12 5.99 8.04
C THR A 167 53.04 6.26 6.55
N TRP A 168 51.86 6.05 5.95
CA TRP A 168 51.61 6.33 4.55
C TRP A 168 51.86 7.81 4.20
N VAL A 169 51.34 8.75 5.00
CA VAL A 169 51.51 10.18 4.75
C VAL A 169 52.97 10.61 4.86
N LEU A 170 53.68 10.21 5.92
CA LEU A 170 55.07 10.57 6.13
C LEU A 170 56.01 9.98 5.07
N ARG A 171 55.74 8.74 4.63
CA ARG A 171 56.59 8.02 3.68
C ARG A 171 56.31 8.40 2.23
N ASP A 172 55.04 8.46 1.85
CA ASP A 172 54.63 8.43 0.43
C ASP A 172 54.07 9.77 -0.07
N LEU A 173 53.67 10.68 0.84
CA LEU A 173 53.09 11.99 0.47
C LEU A 173 54.02 13.15 0.82
N VAL A 174 54.48 13.22 2.08
CA VAL A 174 55.27 14.35 2.61
C VAL A 174 56.54 14.68 1.81
N PRO A 175 57.30 13.70 1.27
CA PRO A 175 58.51 14.00 0.48
C PRO A 175 58.25 14.74 -0.85
N TYR A 176 57.01 14.74 -1.34
CA TYR A 176 56.64 15.21 -2.67
C TYR A 176 55.72 16.45 -2.65
N LEU A 177 55.43 16.99 -1.47
CA LEU A 177 54.56 18.17 -1.33
C LEU A 177 55.28 19.46 -1.78
N PRO A 178 54.56 20.39 -2.43
CA PRO A 178 55.12 21.68 -2.84
C PRO A 178 55.49 22.54 -1.62
N GLY A 179 56.75 22.98 -1.53
CA GLY A 179 57.21 23.93 -0.49
C GLY A 179 58.34 23.46 0.43
N LYS A 180 58.76 22.19 0.40
CA LYS A 180 59.98 21.73 1.10
C LYS A 180 61.24 21.96 0.25
N LYS A 181 62.34 22.39 0.88
CA LYS A 181 63.63 22.72 0.22
C LYS A 181 64.27 21.57 -0.59
N ASN A 182 63.79 20.32 -0.44
CA ASN A 182 64.26 19.12 -1.15
C ASN A 182 63.07 18.29 -1.71
N SER A 183 62.06 18.90 -2.33
CA SER A 183 60.97 18.15 -2.96
C SER A 183 61.49 17.41 -4.20
N SER A 184 61.51 16.08 -4.16
CA SER A 184 61.74 15.25 -5.34
C SER A 184 60.49 15.23 -6.22
N PRO A 185 60.59 15.01 -7.55
CA PRO A 185 59.41 14.74 -8.36
C PRO A 185 58.76 13.41 -7.93
N PRO A 186 57.42 13.30 -7.97
CA PRO A 186 56.72 12.05 -7.67
C PRO A 186 57.26 10.90 -8.55
N PRO A 187 57.55 9.71 -7.98
CA PRO A 187 58.19 8.63 -8.73
C PRO A 187 57.21 7.88 -9.63
N SER A 188 55.91 8.18 -9.57
CA SER A 188 54.88 7.61 -10.43
C SER A 188 53.70 8.57 -10.60
N LYS A 189 52.94 8.42 -11.71
CA LYS A 189 51.66 9.12 -11.93
C LYS A 189 50.62 8.85 -10.83
N ARG A 190 50.78 7.74 -10.09
CA ARG A 190 49.94 7.39 -8.94
C ARG A 190 50.20 8.34 -7.77
N ILE A 191 51.46 8.47 -7.35
CA ILE A 191 51.85 9.36 -6.24
C ILE A 191 51.62 10.82 -6.62
N GLU A 192 51.83 11.20 -7.89
CA GLU A 192 51.49 12.54 -8.39
C GLU A 192 50.00 12.89 -8.18
N ARG A 193 49.10 11.93 -8.42
CA ARG A 193 47.66 12.09 -8.15
C ARG A 193 47.33 12.12 -6.66
N GLU A 194 47.98 11.28 -5.84
CA GLU A 194 47.82 11.27 -4.38
C GLU A 194 48.17 12.64 -3.78
N VAL A 195 49.34 13.15 -4.16
CA VAL A 195 49.82 14.48 -3.77
C VAL A 195 48.85 15.55 -4.23
N THR A 196 48.33 15.48 -5.46
CA THR A 196 47.38 16.47 -5.99
C THR A 196 46.05 16.47 -5.23
N LEU A 197 45.48 15.30 -4.96
CA LEU A 197 44.20 15.16 -4.24
C LEU A 197 44.27 15.70 -2.81
N LEU A 198 45.43 15.53 -2.16
CA LEU A 198 45.64 15.87 -0.76
C LEU A 198 46.41 17.17 -0.54
N ALA A 199 47.01 17.79 -1.56
CA ALA A 199 47.84 18.99 -1.43
C ALA A 199 47.18 20.10 -0.61
N ASP A 200 45.95 20.49 -0.99
CA ASP A 200 45.19 21.52 -0.27
C ASP A 200 44.76 21.08 1.14
N LEU A 201 44.60 19.77 1.40
CA LEU A 201 44.35 19.30 2.77
C LEU A 201 45.60 19.45 3.63
N VAL A 202 46.74 19.03 3.10
CA VAL A 202 48.01 19.04 3.80
C VAL A 202 48.49 20.47 4.06
N GLU A 203 48.26 21.40 3.13
CA GLU A 203 48.51 22.83 3.32
C GLU A 203 47.68 23.42 4.47
N ARG A 204 46.37 23.10 4.54
CA ARG A 204 45.48 23.59 5.62
C ARG A 204 45.88 23.13 7.02
N PHE A 205 46.58 22.02 7.15
CA PHE A 205 47.04 21.46 8.42
C PHE A 205 48.49 21.81 8.75
N ASP A 206 49.14 22.67 7.95
CA ASP A 206 50.54 23.04 8.05
C ASP A 206 51.49 21.83 7.99
N ALA A 207 51.73 21.39 6.75
CA ALA A 207 52.62 20.29 6.38
C ALA A 207 54.03 20.36 6.99
N SER A 208 54.48 21.56 7.37
CA SER A 208 55.82 21.80 7.89
C SER A 208 56.01 21.21 9.31
N GLU A 209 54.92 21.01 10.05
CA GLU A 209 54.93 20.47 11.41
C GLU A 209 54.30 19.07 11.53
N VAL A 210 54.11 18.32 10.43
CA VAL A 210 53.46 17.00 10.42
C VAL A 210 54.05 16.02 11.44
N GLU A 211 55.36 16.09 11.70
CA GLU A 211 56.05 15.24 12.68
C GLU A 211 55.68 15.56 14.13
N ARG A 212 55.18 16.78 14.39
CA ARG A 212 54.79 17.31 15.72
C ARG A 212 53.29 17.26 15.99
N TRP A 213 52.48 16.85 15.02
CA TRP A 213 51.03 16.78 15.20
C TRP A 213 50.65 15.86 16.37
N ASP A 214 49.74 16.35 17.22
CA ASP A 214 49.14 15.55 18.28
C ASP A 214 48.13 14.53 17.71
N GLU A 215 47.71 13.59 18.55
CA GLU A 215 46.78 12.51 18.13
C GLU A 215 45.45 13.06 17.62
N ARG A 216 44.98 14.18 18.18
CA ARG A 216 43.73 14.84 17.76
C ARG A 216 43.84 15.48 16.38
N THR A 217 45.00 16.01 16.04
CA THR A 217 45.29 16.57 14.71
C THR A 217 45.39 15.46 13.69
N TRP A 218 46.08 14.36 14.03
CA TRP A 218 46.08 13.15 13.20
C TRP A 218 44.68 12.58 12.98
N GLU A 219 43.83 12.51 14.00
CA GLU A 219 42.44 12.06 13.86
C GLU A 219 41.65 12.91 12.84
N LYS A 220 41.68 14.24 12.98
CA LYS A 220 41.00 15.14 12.04
C LYS A 220 41.55 15.01 10.62
N PHE A 221 42.88 14.92 10.49
CA PHE A 221 43.53 14.79 9.20
C PHE A 221 43.14 13.48 8.52
N SER A 222 43.24 12.34 9.23
CA SER A 222 42.95 11.02 8.68
C SER A 222 41.48 10.89 8.24
N LEU A 223 40.53 11.45 8.99
CA LEU A 223 39.11 11.44 8.60
C LEU A 223 38.82 12.33 7.39
N GLN A 224 39.45 13.50 7.28
CA GLN A 224 39.29 14.36 6.09
C GLN A 224 39.95 13.75 4.86
N THR A 225 41.07 13.06 5.04
CA THR A 225 41.75 12.29 3.99
C THR A 225 40.86 11.14 3.51
N LEU A 226 40.33 10.33 4.43
CA LEU A 226 39.38 9.26 4.12
C LEU A 226 38.18 9.79 3.33
N TRP A 227 37.57 10.88 3.78
CA TRP A 227 36.44 11.52 3.09
C TRP A 227 36.77 11.95 1.66
N ARG A 228 37.95 12.54 1.43
CA ARG A 228 38.39 12.93 0.07
C ARG A 228 38.59 11.72 -0.83
N ILE A 229 39.19 10.64 -0.32
CA ILE A 229 39.43 9.42 -1.07
C ILE A 229 38.11 8.73 -1.43
N CYS A 230 37.17 8.62 -0.48
CA CYS A 230 35.84 8.10 -0.77
C CYS A 230 35.13 8.93 -1.86
N ARG A 231 35.21 10.26 -1.80
CA ARG A 231 34.61 11.14 -2.84
C ARG A 231 35.25 10.94 -4.20
N ASP A 232 36.57 10.89 -4.27
CA ASP A 232 37.30 10.69 -5.53
C ASP A 232 37.04 9.29 -6.12
N GLY A 233 37.14 8.24 -5.30
CA GLY A 233 36.86 6.86 -5.70
C GLY A 233 35.47 6.67 -6.31
N VAL A 234 34.45 7.13 -5.59
CA VAL A 234 33.04 7.08 -6.02
C VAL A 234 32.74 8.00 -7.21
N PHE A 235 33.47 9.10 -7.36
CA PHE A 235 33.34 9.97 -8.53
C PHE A 235 33.84 9.26 -9.80
N ARG A 236 34.96 8.51 -9.68
CA ARG A 236 35.59 7.74 -10.75
C ARG A 236 34.87 6.44 -11.08
N SER A 237 34.11 5.87 -10.14
CA SER A 237 33.40 4.61 -10.37
C SER A 237 32.29 4.77 -11.43
N SER A 238 32.18 3.77 -12.30
CA SER A 238 31.21 3.70 -13.41
C SER A 238 29.78 3.42 -12.94
N LEU A 239 29.60 2.89 -11.72
CA LEU A 239 28.31 2.51 -11.13
C LEU A 239 27.46 3.68 -10.59
N GLY A 240 27.80 4.92 -10.95
CA GLY A 240 27.09 6.14 -10.54
C GLY A 240 25.66 6.31 -11.05
N GLY A 241 25.10 5.31 -11.73
CA GLY A 241 23.69 5.27 -12.13
C GLY A 241 23.13 3.88 -11.94
N ALA A 242 22.67 3.55 -10.73
CA ALA A 242 21.64 2.50 -10.62
C ALA A 242 20.51 2.89 -11.59
N PRO A 243 19.99 1.97 -12.42
CA PRO A 243 18.92 2.31 -13.36
C PRO A 243 17.80 2.97 -12.56
N SER A 244 17.43 4.19 -12.97
CA SER A 244 16.20 4.77 -12.44
C SER A 244 15.06 3.84 -12.84
N PRO A 245 14.06 3.62 -11.98
CA PRO A 245 12.89 2.83 -12.34
C PRO A 245 12.37 3.35 -13.68
N HIS A 246 12.11 2.45 -14.62
CA HIS A 246 11.58 2.82 -15.92
C HIS A 246 10.28 3.60 -15.73
N PRO A 247 10.21 4.89 -16.15
CA PRO A 247 9.05 5.71 -15.88
C PRO A 247 7.95 5.36 -16.89
N TYR A 248 7.03 4.49 -16.50
CA TYR A 248 5.93 4.06 -17.35
C TYR A 248 4.96 5.22 -17.66
N ARG A 249 4.63 6.09 -16.68
CA ARG A 249 3.67 7.19 -16.88
C ARG A 249 4.38 8.54 -17.04
N TYR A 250 3.82 9.39 -17.92
CA TYR A 250 4.24 10.80 -18.10
C TYR A 250 4.28 11.59 -16.79
N ARG A 251 3.35 11.26 -15.87
CA ARG A 251 3.26 11.87 -14.55
C ARG A 251 4.59 11.81 -13.80
N ASP A 252 5.30 10.69 -13.84
CA ASP A 252 6.55 10.52 -13.10
C ASP A 252 7.68 11.37 -13.71
N LEU A 253 7.74 11.41 -15.05
CA LEU A 253 8.69 12.26 -15.80
C LEU A 253 8.44 13.75 -15.53
N LEU A 254 7.19 14.19 -15.62
CA LEU A 254 6.80 15.57 -15.42
C LEU A 254 6.99 16.01 -13.97
N LEU A 255 6.63 15.18 -12.99
CA LEU A 255 6.83 15.48 -11.57
C LEU A 255 8.31 15.63 -11.25
N ALA A 256 9.15 14.69 -11.72
CA ALA A 256 10.60 14.75 -11.51
C ALA A 256 11.23 16.03 -12.11
N ARG A 257 10.69 16.52 -13.23
CA ARG A 257 11.26 17.68 -13.93
C ARG A 257 10.72 19.03 -13.47
N THR A 258 9.43 19.10 -13.15
CA THR A 258 8.70 20.35 -12.91
C THR A 258 8.26 20.53 -11.45
N GLY A 259 8.24 19.45 -10.66
CA GLY A 259 7.63 19.44 -9.32
C GLY A 259 6.09 19.45 -9.35
N VAL A 260 5.46 19.39 -10.52
CA VAL A 260 4.01 19.42 -10.68
C VAL A 260 3.49 18.01 -10.90
N ASP A 261 2.57 17.59 -10.04
CA ASP A 261 1.91 16.28 -10.17
C ASP A 261 0.64 16.42 -11.01
N CYS A 262 0.66 15.91 -12.25
CA CYS A 262 -0.49 16.00 -13.16
C CYS A 262 -1.66 15.09 -12.74
N ASP A 263 -1.42 14.02 -11.96
CA ASP A 263 -2.51 13.19 -11.43
C ASP A 263 -3.42 14.00 -10.50
N ARG A 264 -2.95 15.09 -9.86
CA ARG A 264 -3.81 15.95 -9.04
C ARG A 264 -4.91 16.61 -9.86
N LEU A 265 -4.59 17.08 -11.07
CA LEU A 265 -5.57 17.70 -11.97
C LEU A 265 -6.65 16.69 -12.37
N VAL A 266 -6.22 15.49 -12.74
CA VAL A 266 -7.10 14.40 -13.20
C VAL A 266 -7.95 13.85 -12.05
N ASN A 267 -7.33 13.58 -10.91
CA ASN A 267 -7.99 13.03 -9.74
C ASN A 267 -9.04 14.01 -9.18
N ASP A 268 -8.78 15.32 -9.17
CA ASP A 268 -9.77 16.30 -8.69
C ASP A 268 -11.08 16.27 -9.49
N VAL A 269 -11.01 15.99 -10.80
CA VAL A 269 -12.18 15.82 -11.66
C VAL A 269 -12.84 14.46 -11.42
N LEU A 270 -12.06 13.39 -11.47
CA LEU A 270 -12.59 12.03 -11.32
C LEU A 270 -13.20 11.80 -9.94
N ILE A 271 -12.62 12.32 -8.86
CA ILE A 271 -13.19 12.22 -7.51
C ILE A 271 -14.60 12.84 -7.46
N ARG A 272 -14.76 14.03 -8.04
CA ARG A 272 -16.05 14.74 -8.06
C ARG A 272 -17.09 14.04 -8.91
N PHE A 273 -16.67 13.32 -9.95
CA PHE A 273 -17.56 12.56 -10.81
C PHE A 273 -17.90 11.16 -10.26
N CYS A 274 -16.91 10.45 -9.72
CA CYS A 274 -17.07 9.14 -9.09
C CYS A 274 -17.97 9.22 -7.85
N ALA A 275 -17.92 10.30 -7.07
CA ALA A 275 -18.75 10.46 -5.88
C ALA A 275 -20.27 10.32 -6.16
N PRO A 276 -20.88 11.11 -7.06
CA PRO A 276 -22.29 10.92 -7.42
C PRO A 276 -22.53 9.67 -8.28
N PHE A 277 -21.55 9.19 -9.05
CA PHE A 277 -21.70 7.95 -9.82
C PHE A 277 -21.80 6.70 -8.92
N THR A 278 -21.05 6.64 -7.82
CA THR A 278 -21.07 5.52 -6.86
C THR A 278 -22.12 5.68 -5.76
N ASP A 279 -22.87 6.79 -5.76
CA ASP A 279 -23.88 7.08 -4.76
C ASP A 279 -24.92 5.96 -4.64
N GLN A 280 -25.25 5.61 -3.39
CA GLN A 280 -26.19 4.55 -3.03
C GLN A 280 -27.58 5.10 -2.68
N GLY A 281 -27.95 6.25 -3.26
CA GLY A 281 -29.22 6.94 -3.02
C GLY A 281 -29.19 7.88 -1.80
N PHE A 282 -28.00 8.36 -1.43
CA PHE A 282 -27.83 9.36 -0.37
C PHE A 282 -27.84 10.78 -0.90
N ALA A 283 -27.40 10.99 -2.15
CA ALA A 283 -27.38 12.29 -2.77
C ALA A 283 -28.79 12.77 -3.11
N ASP A 284 -29.08 14.02 -2.79
CA ASP A 284 -30.36 14.65 -3.11
C ASP A 284 -30.51 14.87 -4.63
N TRP A 285 -29.39 15.03 -5.34
CA TRP A 285 -29.31 15.27 -6.77
C TRP A 285 -28.54 14.10 -7.42
N PRO A 286 -29.24 13.18 -8.10
CA PRO A 286 -28.58 12.04 -8.75
C PRO A 286 -27.82 12.50 -9.99
N LEU A 287 -26.75 11.77 -10.32
CA LEU A 287 -26.06 11.96 -11.60
C LEU A 287 -26.98 11.51 -12.75
N PRO A 288 -27.27 12.36 -13.75
CA PRO A 288 -28.09 11.98 -14.90
C PRO A 288 -27.37 10.93 -15.74
N ASN A 289 -28.14 10.05 -16.39
CA ASN A 289 -27.66 9.03 -17.32
C ASN A 289 -26.69 7.99 -16.71
N LYS A 290 -26.63 7.88 -15.37
CA LYS A 290 -25.77 6.90 -14.66
C LYS A 290 -26.02 5.47 -15.14
N GLU A 291 -27.27 5.12 -15.42
CA GLU A 291 -27.71 3.82 -15.91
C GLU A 291 -27.18 3.48 -17.31
N GLN A 292 -26.68 4.46 -18.07
CA GLN A 292 -26.15 4.27 -19.41
C GLN A 292 -24.65 3.97 -19.44
N GLY A 293 -24.00 3.83 -18.28
CA GLY A 293 -22.56 3.62 -18.16
C GLY A 293 -21.81 4.86 -17.71
N PHE A 294 -20.64 4.63 -17.10
CA PHE A 294 -19.72 5.65 -16.61
C PHE A 294 -19.27 6.59 -17.71
N PHE A 295 -18.82 6.04 -18.84
CA PHE A 295 -18.24 6.85 -19.91
C PHE A 295 -19.29 7.72 -20.60
N LYS A 296 -20.50 7.18 -20.83
CA LYS A 296 -21.59 7.94 -21.45
C LYS A 296 -22.12 9.05 -20.53
N ALA A 297 -22.28 8.76 -19.24
CA ALA A 297 -22.62 9.78 -18.25
C ALA A 297 -21.54 10.88 -18.18
N PHE A 298 -20.26 10.49 -18.27
CA PHE A 298 -19.12 11.41 -18.27
C PHE A 298 -19.11 12.30 -19.53
N SER A 299 -19.29 11.69 -20.70
CA SER A 299 -19.35 12.39 -21.99
C SER A 299 -20.50 13.38 -22.04
N HIS A 300 -21.68 13.01 -21.57
CA HIS A 300 -22.82 13.92 -21.49
C HIS A 300 -22.52 15.10 -20.56
N PHE A 301 -21.97 14.85 -19.36
CA PHE A 301 -21.71 15.90 -18.38
C PHE A 301 -20.64 16.90 -18.84
N PHE A 302 -19.52 16.41 -19.38
CA PHE A 302 -18.37 17.24 -19.78
C PHE A 302 -18.37 17.67 -21.26
N GLY A 303 -19.23 17.08 -22.10
CA GLY A 303 -19.42 17.44 -23.52
C GLY A 303 -20.24 18.71 -23.74
N GLU A 304 -21.10 19.06 -22.76
CA GLU A 304 -21.87 20.30 -22.76
C GLU A 304 -20.99 21.53 -22.57
N THR A 305 -21.26 22.57 -23.36
CA THR A 305 -20.45 23.80 -23.39
C THR A 305 -20.62 24.58 -22.07
N GLY A 306 -19.57 24.67 -21.26
CA GLY A 306 -19.57 25.46 -20.01
C GLY A 306 -19.22 24.68 -18.74
N ASN A 307 -19.27 23.34 -18.78
CA ASN A 307 -19.04 22.48 -17.60
C ASN A 307 -17.55 22.19 -17.31
N SER A 308 -16.64 22.62 -18.18
CA SER A 308 -15.18 22.48 -18.01
C SER A 308 -14.51 23.86 -17.85
N PRO A 309 -14.58 24.50 -16.67
CA PRO A 309 -14.08 25.87 -16.47
C PRO A 309 -12.55 25.95 -16.47
N ASP A 310 -11.85 24.85 -16.16
CA ASP A 310 -10.42 24.89 -15.96
C ASP A 310 -9.64 24.92 -17.29
N ARG A 311 -8.60 25.76 -17.33
CA ARG A 311 -7.82 26.01 -18.54
C ARG A 311 -7.14 24.76 -19.11
N TRP A 312 -6.80 23.80 -18.25
CA TRP A 312 -6.14 22.56 -18.66
C TRP A 312 -7.11 21.58 -19.34
N MET A 313 -8.42 21.72 -19.13
CA MET A 313 -9.47 20.93 -19.80
C MET A 313 -9.97 21.56 -21.10
N ARG A 314 -9.33 22.63 -21.60
CA ARG A 314 -9.68 23.31 -22.87
C ARG A 314 -9.37 22.39 -24.06
N GLY A 315 -10.28 21.46 -24.32
CA GLY A 315 -10.15 20.41 -25.32
C GLY A 315 -11.04 19.20 -25.03
N LEU A 316 -11.40 18.99 -23.77
CA LEU A 316 -12.18 17.83 -23.33
C LEU A 316 -13.53 17.73 -24.04
N SER A 317 -14.34 18.80 -24.01
CA SER A 317 -15.66 18.80 -24.66
C SER A 317 -15.59 18.54 -26.17
N LYS A 318 -14.53 19.04 -26.84
CA LYS A 318 -14.30 18.77 -28.26
C LYS A 318 -13.95 17.30 -28.50
N GLN A 319 -13.09 16.71 -27.68
CA GLN A 319 -12.72 15.30 -27.78
C GLN A 319 -13.91 14.38 -27.52
N LEU A 320 -14.71 14.65 -26.48
CA LEU A 320 -15.90 13.86 -26.16
C LEU A 320 -16.93 13.90 -27.29
N ARG A 321 -17.14 15.05 -27.93
CA ARG A 321 -18.01 15.14 -29.12
C ARG A 321 -17.47 14.36 -30.30
N VAL A 322 -16.16 14.39 -30.55
CA VAL A 322 -15.56 13.60 -31.64
C VAL A 322 -15.75 12.09 -31.40
N ILE A 323 -15.60 11.65 -30.15
CA ILE A 323 -15.84 10.26 -29.75
C ILE A 323 -17.31 9.88 -29.98
N GLU A 324 -18.24 10.76 -29.56
CA GLU A 324 -19.68 10.56 -29.74
C GLU A 324 -20.09 10.54 -31.23
N ASP A 325 -19.62 11.52 -32.03
CA ASP A 325 -19.90 11.61 -33.47
C ASP A 325 -19.39 10.38 -34.23
N ARG A 326 -18.23 9.84 -33.83
CA ARG A 326 -17.61 8.64 -34.41
C ARG A 326 -18.18 7.34 -33.87
N HIS A 327 -19.08 7.39 -32.87
CA HIS A 327 -19.58 6.20 -32.17
C HIS A 327 -18.45 5.32 -31.62
N GLN A 328 -17.35 5.95 -31.21
CA GLN A 328 -16.14 5.25 -30.74
C GLN A 328 -16.40 4.62 -29.37
N THR A 329 -16.05 3.35 -29.24
CA THR A 329 -16.16 2.59 -28.00
C THR A 329 -15.14 3.08 -26.97
N PRO A 330 -15.37 2.82 -25.66
CA PRO A 330 -14.38 3.10 -24.62
C PRO A 330 -13.01 2.44 -24.88
N LEU A 331 -12.98 1.20 -25.41
CA LEU A 331 -11.73 0.50 -25.73
C LEU A 331 -10.96 1.20 -26.87
N GLU A 332 -11.65 1.60 -27.93
CA GLU A 332 -11.02 2.37 -29.02
C GLU A 332 -10.51 3.73 -28.53
N SER A 333 -11.20 4.38 -27.58
CA SER A 333 -10.73 5.62 -26.96
C SER A 333 -9.46 5.42 -26.12
N ILE A 334 -9.36 4.28 -25.44
CA ILE A 334 -8.15 3.87 -24.71
C ILE A 334 -7.00 3.60 -25.69
N HIS A 335 -7.25 2.83 -26.74
CA HIS A 335 -6.27 2.53 -27.78
C HIS A 335 -5.69 3.82 -28.40
N GLU A 336 -6.56 4.72 -28.88
CA GLU A 336 -6.14 6.01 -29.43
C GLU A 336 -5.35 6.85 -28.41
N SER A 337 -5.69 6.73 -27.13
CA SER A 337 -4.97 7.43 -26.07
C SER A 337 -3.57 6.86 -25.83
N LEU A 338 -3.41 5.53 -25.89
CA LEU A 338 -2.10 4.86 -25.80
C LEU A 338 -1.21 5.26 -26.99
N GLU A 339 -1.77 5.28 -28.21
CA GLU A 339 -1.06 5.72 -29.43
C GLU A 339 -0.65 7.19 -29.34
N ALA A 340 -1.58 8.08 -28.98
CA ALA A 340 -1.31 9.51 -28.85
C ALA A 340 -0.27 9.83 -27.77
N MET A 341 -0.16 8.98 -26.76
CA MET A 341 0.86 9.06 -25.71
C MET A 341 2.15 8.30 -26.06
N GLY A 342 2.24 7.63 -27.21
CA GLY A 342 3.43 6.87 -27.60
C GLY A 342 3.83 5.82 -26.56
N VAL A 343 2.85 5.09 -26.01
CA VAL A 343 3.10 3.97 -25.09
C VAL A 343 3.36 2.71 -25.94
N PRO A 344 4.57 2.13 -25.89
CA PRO A 344 4.88 0.89 -26.58
C PRO A 344 3.95 -0.25 -26.14
N ARG A 345 3.63 -1.17 -27.06
CA ARG A 345 2.67 -2.27 -26.81
C ARG A 345 3.10 -3.15 -25.63
N GLU A 346 4.40 -3.39 -25.49
CA GLU A 346 5.00 -4.11 -24.37
C GLU A 346 4.87 -3.40 -23.01
N GLU A 347 4.61 -2.09 -23.00
CA GLU A 347 4.42 -1.28 -21.78
C GLU A 347 2.95 -1.10 -21.41
N TRP A 348 1.99 -1.52 -22.26
CA TRP A 348 0.55 -1.29 -22.05
C TRP A 348 0.09 -1.79 -20.67
N GLY A 349 0.48 -3.01 -20.27
CA GLY A 349 0.08 -3.59 -19.00
C GLY A 349 0.49 -2.77 -17.78
N GLU A 350 1.77 -2.37 -17.71
CA GLU A 350 2.28 -1.54 -16.62
C GLU A 350 1.70 -0.12 -16.65
N PHE A 351 1.53 0.46 -17.85
CA PHE A 351 0.95 1.78 -18.02
C PHE A 351 -0.51 1.83 -17.52
N LEU A 352 -1.34 0.88 -17.96
CA LEU A 352 -2.75 0.78 -17.60
C LEU A 352 -2.91 0.46 -16.11
N THR A 353 -2.14 -0.49 -15.58
CA THR A 353 -2.12 -0.82 -14.15
C THR A 353 -1.79 0.39 -13.30
N ARG A 354 -0.72 1.13 -13.62
CA ARG A 354 -0.33 2.33 -12.86
C ARG A 354 -1.36 3.46 -12.98
N SER A 355 -2.05 3.55 -14.12
CA SER A 355 -3.13 4.53 -14.33
C SER A 355 -4.35 4.18 -13.48
N LEU A 356 -4.74 2.90 -13.40
CA LEU A 356 -5.78 2.42 -12.47
C LEU A 356 -5.42 2.73 -11.01
N LEU A 357 -4.19 2.38 -10.60
CA LEU A 357 -3.74 2.52 -9.22
C LEU A 357 -3.58 3.97 -8.75
N ALA A 358 -3.44 4.92 -9.67
CA ALA A 358 -3.30 6.34 -9.34
C ALA A 358 -4.57 6.96 -8.73
N LEU A 359 -5.73 6.30 -8.84
CA LEU A 359 -6.93 6.60 -8.04
C LEU A 359 -7.55 5.31 -7.46
N ARG A 360 -6.68 4.42 -6.95
CA ARG A 360 -7.05 3.07 -6.46
C ARG A 360 -8.26 3.00 -5.53
N GLY A 361 -8.52 4.06 -4.75
CA GLY A 361 -9.68 4.08 -3.86
C GLY A 361 -11.01 4.09 -4.63
N TRP A 362 -11.21 5.04 -5.54
CA TRP A 362 -12.43 5.10 -6.35
C TRP A 362 -12.47 4.00 -7.40
N ALA A 363 -11.34 3.70 -8.04
CA ALA A 363 -11.25 2.61 -9.01
C ALA A 363 -11.60 1.25 -8.37
N GLY A 364 -11.11 0.96 -7.16
CA GLY A 364 -11.49 -0.23 -6.40
C GLY A 364 -12.97 -0.25 -6.01
N MET A 365 -13.56 0.91 -5.71
CA MET A 365 -15.00 1.02 -5.46
C MET A 365 -15.85 0.70 -6.67
N LEU A 366 -15.50 1.25 -7.83
CA LEU A 366 -16.16 0.95 -9.11
C LEU A 366 -16.04 -0.55 -9.42
N ARG A 367 -14.82 -1.10 -9.34
CA ARG A 367 -14.55 -2.54 -9.53
C ARG A 367 -15.41 -3.41 -8.62
N GLN A 368 -15.48 -3.06 -7.33
CA GLN A 368 -16.25 -3.84 -6.37
C GLN A 368 -17.75 -3.73 -6.62
N MET A 369 -18.27 -2.58 -7.01
CA MET A 369 -19.68 -2.42 -7.36
C MET A 369 -20.06 -3.15 -8.66
N GLU A 370 -19.12 -3.27 -9.59
CA GLU A 370 -19.28 -3.99 -10.85
C GLU A 370 -19.26 -5.51 -10.62
N VAL A 371 -18.26 -6.03 -9.90
CA VAL A 371 -18.08 -7.47 -9.66
C VAL A 371 -18.94 -8.00 -8.52
N ARG A 372 -19.20 -7.18 -7.50
CA ARG A 372 -20.00 -7.52 -6.30
C ARG A 372 -21.20 -6.59 -6.16
N GLY A 373 -21.92 -6.39 -7.27
CA GLY A 373 -23.19 -5.66 -7.27
C GLY A 373 -24.23 -6.22 -6.29
N ASP A 374 -24.11 -7.50 -5.92
CA ASP A 374 -24.91 -8.17 -4.88
C ASP A 374 -24.77 -7.56 -3.47
N ARG A 375 -23.70 -6.77 -3.24
CA ARG A 375 -23.40 -6.17 -1.94
C ARG A 375 -23.88 -4.74 -1.77
N VAL A 376 -24.41 -4.15 -2.82
CA VAL A 376 -24.81 -2.74 -2.84
C VAL A 376 -26.25 -2.62 -3.34
N PRO A 377 -27.06 -1.71 -2.75
CA PRO A 377 -28.41 -1.47 -3.26
C PRO A 377 -28.45 -1.02 -4.72
N PHE A 378 -27.49 -0.19 -5.14
CA PHE A 378 -27.41 0.36 -6.49
C PHE A 378 -26.05 0.03 -7.12
N PRO A 379 -25.94 -1.08 -7.87
CA PRO A 379 -24.71 -1.46 -8.54
C PRO A 379 -24.38 -0.54 -9.73
N VAL A 380 -23.18 -0.71 -10.29
CA VAL A 380 -22.79 -0.08 -11.57
C VAL A 380 -22.90 -1.08 -12.71
N PRO A 381 -23.09 -0.64 -13.97
CA PRO A 381 -23.13 -1.54 -15.13
C PRO A 381 -21.80 -2.29 -15.36
N SER A 382 -21.88 -3.46 -16.02
CA SER A 382 -20.68 -4.15 -16.52
C SER A 382 -19.94 -3.31 -17.57
N GLY A 383 -18.61 -3.38 -17.59
CA GLY A 383 -17.75 -2.55 -18.43
C GLY A 383 -17.35 -1.22 -17.78
N THR A 384 -17.83 -0.91 -16.57
CA THR A 384 -17.54 0.35 -15.87
C THR A 384 -16.03 0.56 -15.68
N MET A 385 -15.25 -0.49 -15.42
CA MET A 385 -13.79 -0.34 -15.29
C MET A 385 -13.11 0.14 -16.57
N ILE A 386 -13.50 -0.40 -17.73
CA ILE A 386 -12.98 0.03 -19.03
C ILE A 386 -13.36 1.49 -19.28
N GLU A 387 -14.64 1.82 -19.05
CA GLU A 387 -15.17 3.17 -19.19
C GLU A 387 -14.47 4.21 -18.29
N PHE A 388 -14.14 3.83 -17.05
CA PHE A 388 -13.36 4.65 -16.14
C PHE A 388 -11.94 4.91 -16.66
N VAL A 389 -11.27 3.88 -17.19
CA VAL A 389 -9.93 4.02 -17.79
C VAL A 389 -9.98 4.93 -19.01
N ALA A 390 -10.99 4.79 -19.88
CA ALA A 390 -11.17 5.66 -21.04
C ALA A 390 -11.27 7.14 -20.63
N ALA A 391 -12.14 7.47 -19.67
CA ALA A 391 -12.26 8.83 -19.14
C ALA A 391 -10.96 9.33 -18.51
N ARG A 392 -10.26 8.48 -17.75
CA ARG A 392 -8.98 8.82 -17.14
C ARG A 392 -7.92 9.16 -18.17
N LEU A 393 -7.73 8.32 -19.20
CA LEU A 393 -6.66 8.52 -20.18
C LEU A 393 -6.87 9.77 -21.03
N LEU A 394 -8.13 10.14 -21.32
CA LEU A 394 -8.44 11.43 -21.94
C LEU A 394 -7.99 12.60 -21.05
N LEU A 395 -8.29 12.55 -19.75
CA LEU A 395 -7.86 13.57 -18.81
C LEU A 395 -6.33 13.58 -18.62
N ASP A 396 -5.68 12.41 -18.60
CA ASP A 396 -4.22 12.28 -18.51
C ASP A 396 -3.53 12.92 -19.72
N ARG A 397 -4.04 12.72 -20.95
CA ARG A 397 -3.55 13.38 -22.17
C ARG A 397 -3.60 14.90 -22.03
N LEU A 398 -4.76 15.45 -21.66
CA LEU A 398 -4.95 16.89 -21.51
C LEU A 398 -4.08 17.49 -20.39
N ALA A 399 -4.00 16.82 -19.25
CA ALA A 399 -3.17 17.25 -18.13
C ALA A 399 -1.67 17.25 -18.51
N THR A 400 -1.21 16.21 -19.20
CA THR A 400 0.18 16.09 -19.68
C THR A 400 0.51 17.18 -20.68
N GLU A 401 -0.35 17.41 -21.70
CA GLU A 401 -0.18 18.48 -22.67
C GLU A 401 -0.15 19.86 -21.99
N TYR A 402 -1.04 20.09 -21.03
CA TYR A 402 -1.11 21.35 -20.30
C TYR A 402 0.17 21.61 -19.50
N VAL A 403 0.65 20.63 -18.74
CA VAL A 403 1.87 20.78 -17.92
C VAL A 403 3.09 20.95 -18.83
N GLY A 404 3.21 20.16 -19.90
CA GLY A 404 4.27 20.28 -20.90
C GLY A 404 4.33 21.68 -21.53
N ARG A 405 3.17 22.22 -21.96
CA ARG A 405 3.08 23.58 -22.53
C ARG A 405 3.39 24.66 -21.48
N ARG A 406 2.81 24.54 -20.28
CA ARG A 406 2.84 25.59 -19.25
C ARG A 406 4.19 25.72 -18.55
N TYR A 407 4.86 24.61 -18.27
CA TYR A 407 6.08 24.56 -17.46
C TYR A 407 7.34 24.26 -18.27
N LEU A 408 7.23 23.46 -19.35
CA LEU A 408 8.37 23.09 -20.18
C LEU A 408 8.41 23.85 -21.52
N LYS A 409 7.39 24.67 -21.80
CA LYS A 409 7.21 25.39 -23.07
C LYS A 409 7.23 24.43 -24.29
N HIS A 410 6.87 23.17 -24.08
CA HIS A 410 6.80 22.17 -25.14
C HIS A 410 5.57 22.41 -26.01
N ARG A 411 5.75 22.42 -27.34
CA ARG A 411 4.65 22.61 -28.31
C ARG A 411 4.49 21.44 -29.27
N GLY A 412 5.35 20.43 -29.19
CA GLY A 412 5.25 19.21 -29.98
C GLY A 412 4.18 18.24 -29.45
N ASP A 413 4.17 17.05 -30.02
CA ASP A 413 3.36 15.93 -29.56
C ASP A 413 3.86 15.35 -28.21
N LEU A 414 3.08 14.43 -27.62
CA LEU A 414 3.45 13.79 -26.37
C LEU A 414 4.67 12.85 -26.51
N PRO A 415 4.81 12.03 -27.57
CA PRO A 415 5.99 11.19 -27.76
C PRO A 415 7.31 11.96 -27.74
N SER A 416 7.41 13.09 -28.47
CA SER A 416 8.61 13.92 -28.44
C SER A 416 8.89 14.55 -27.06
N LEU A 417 7.84 14.80 -26.26
CA LEU A 417 8.00 15.21 -24.86
C LEU A 417 8.56 14.08 -24.00
N LYS A 418 8.06 12.85 -24.16
CA LYS A 418 8.54 11.67 -23.42
C LYS A 418 10.01 11.43 -23.70
N ASP A 419 10.41 11.40 -24.97
CA ASP A 419 11.79 11.17 -25.37
C ASP A 419 12.74 12.21 -24.78
N ARG A 420 12.36 13.49 -24.87
CA ARG A 420 13.12 14.58 -24.26
C ARG A 420 13.27 14.40 -22.75
N LEU A 421 12.19 14.07 -22.05
CA LEU A 421 12.23 13.90 -20.59
C LEU A 421 13.05 12.68 -20.16
N ILE A 422 12.97 11.57 -20.89
CA ILE A 422 13.78 10.37 -20.64
C ILE A 422 15.27 10.68 -20.84
N LEU A 423 15.64 11.38 -21.93
CA LEU A 423 17.02 11.79 -22.18
C LEU A 423 17.55 12.73 -21.08
N GLU A 424 16.76 13.73 -20.68
CA GLU A 424 17.09 14.63 -19.58
C GLU A 424 17.24 13.86 -18.25
N GLN A 425 16.41 12.85 -17.99
CA GLN A 425 16.50 12.03 -16.77
C GLN A 425 17.72 11.11 -16.76
N LYS A 426 18.04 10.44 -17.87
CA LYS A 426 19.24 9.58 -18.00
C LYS A 426 20.53 10.37 -17.77
N SER A 427 20.55 11.67 -18.07
CA SER A 427 21.71 12.54 -17.83
C SER A 427 21.96 12.85 -16.34
N LYS A 428 20.97 12.65 -15.47
CA LYS A 428 21.04 12.99 -14.05
C LYS A 428 21.34 11.74 -13.22
N LYS A 429 22.52 11.70 -12.56
CA LYS A 429 22.82 10.64 -11.58
C LYS A 429 21.77 10.66 -10.45
N ARG A 430 21.23 9.49 -10.11
CA ARG A 430 20.19 9.33 -9.09
C ARG A 430 20.66 9.72 -7.69
N PHE A 431 21.94 9.49 -7.40
CA PHE A 431 22.59 9.85 -6.15
C PHE A 431 23.79 10.73 -6.43
N THR A 432 24.00 11.72 -5.56
CA THR A 432 25.17 12.61 -5.64
C THR A 432 26.44 11.87 -5.23
N THR A 433 27.61 12.41 -5.58
CA THR A 433 28.89 11.87 -5.12
C THR A 433 28.98 11.89 -3.60
N GLU A 434 28.46 12.95 -2.97
CA GLU A 434 28.43 13.11 -1.52
C GLU A 434 27.64 12.00 -0.83
N GLU A 435 26.43 11.71 -1.31
CA GLU A 435 25.58 10.64 -0.77
C GLU A 435 26.30 9.29 -0.80
N ARG A 436 26.84 8.95 -1.97
CA ARG A 436 27.52 7.68 -2.22
C ARG A 436 28.80 7.54 -1.40
N ALA A 437 29.60 8.60 -1.33
CA ALA A 437 30.85 8.60 -0.58
C ALA A 437 30.62 8.53 0.93
N PHE A 438 29.50 9.06 1.43
CA PHE A 438 29.23 9.12 2.87
C PHE A 438 28.86 7.77 3.48
N ASP A 439 28.21 6.90 2.71
CA ASP A 439 27.96 5.52 3.14
C ASP A 439 29.28 4.75 3.29
N LEU A 440 30.17 4.85 2.30
CA LEU A 440 31.49 4.22 2.36
C LEU A 440 32.37 4.82 3.45
N PHE A 441 32.40 6.14 3.59
CA PHE A 441 33.13 6.82 4.68
C PHE A 441 32.73 6.32 6.07
N GLN A 442 31.44 6.05 6.30
CA GLN A 442 30.96 5.51 7.56
C GLN A 442 31.36 4.05 7.76
N LEU A 443 31.28 3.21 6.72
CA LEU A 443 31.66 1.80 6.77
C LEU A 443 33.16 1.61 6.92
N SER A 444 33.97 2.40 6.22
CA SER A 444 35.43 2.41 6.35
C SER A 444 35.87 2.63 7.80
N GLN A 445 35.17 3.49 8.55
CA GLN A 445 35.44 3.68 9.98
C GLN A 445 35.06 2.46 10.82
N LEU A 446 33.96 1.76 10.50
CA LEU A 446 33.53 0.58 11.25
C LEU A 446 34.49 -0.61 11.05
N PHE A 447 35.01 -0.78 9.84
CA PHE A 447 35.92 -1.87 9.50
C PHE A 447 37.41 -1.51 9.61
N GLY A 448 37.74 -0.24 9.81
CA GLY A 448 39.13 0.21 9.85
C GLY A 448 39.80 0.31 8.48
N TRP A 449 39.04 0.35 7.38
CA TRP A 449 39.58 0.48 6.03
C TRP A 449 40.31 1.81 5.86
N THR A 450 41.63 1.75 5.74
CA THR A 450 42.49 2.91 5.78
C THR A 450 42.44 3.72 4.47
N PRO A 451 42.78 5.02 4.52
CA PRO A 451 42.91 5.87 3.34
C PRO A 451 43.79 5.25 2.24
N SER A 452 44.93 4.66 2.62
CA SER A 452 45.87 4.04 1.68
C SER A 452 45.27 2.82 0.97
N GLU A 453 44.59 1.93 1.70
CA GLU A 453 44.00 0.72 1.09
C GLU A 453 42.88 1.07 0.11
N LEU A 454 42.04 2.06 0.45
CA LEU A 454 40.94 2.49 -0.41
C LEU A 454 41.44 3.26 -1.63
N TYR A 455 42.54 4.00 -1.50
CA TYR A 455 43.13 4.71 -2.63
C TYR A 455 43.62 3.74 -3.72
N ASP A 456 44.06 2.54 -3.30
CA ASP A 456 44.62 1.52 -4.19
C ASP A 456 43.56 0.81 -5.03
N LEU A 457 42.28 0.99 -4.70
CA LEU A 457 41.18 0.49 -5.52
C LEU A 457 41.11 1.24 -6.86
N ASP A 458 41.04 0.46 -7.93
CA ASP A 458 40.73 0.95 -9.27
C ASP A 458 39.22 1.22 -9.42
N SER A 459 38.83 1.69 -10.62
CA SER A 459 37.42 2.00 -10.89
C SER A 459 36.47 0.81 -10.78
N GLU A 460 36.98 -0.41 -11.00
CA GLU A 460 36.19 -1.65 -10.91
C GLU A 460 36.00 -2.05 -9.45
N GLY A 461 37.06 -1.98 -8.63
CA GLY A 461 37.00 -2.22 -7.19
C GLY A 461 36.08 -1.25 -6.44
N TRP A 462 36.15 0.05 -6.73
CA TRP A 462 35.17 1.01 -6.22
C TRP A 462 33.75 0.69 -6.70
N GLY A 463 33.61 0.24 -7.95
CA GLY A 463 32.36 -0.22 -8.51
C GLY A 463 31.78 -1.41 -7.74
N ALA A 464 32.58 -2.46 -7.52
CA ALA A 464 32.17 -3.66 -6.80
C ALA A 464 31.72 -3.33 -5.36
N LEU A 465 32.47 -2.49 -4.65
CA LEU A 465 32.14 -2.08 -3.30
C LEU A 465 30.81 -1.30 -3.25
N GLU A 466 30.61 -0.35 -4.17
CA GLU A 466 29.33 0.35 -4.28
C GLU A 466 28.18 -0.56 -4.72
N GLY A 467 28.44 -1.51 -5.61
CA GLY A 467 27.48 -2.52 -6.04
C GLY A 467 26.98 -3.34 -4.86
N GLU A 468 27.88 -3.72 -3.95
CA GLU A 468 27.54 -4.47 -2.75
C GLU A 468 26.68 -3.66 -1.77
N LEU A 469 27.06 -2.41 -1.48
CA LEU A 469 26.23 -1.52 -0.64
C LEU A 469 24.82 -1.33 -1.20
N ARG A 470 24.70 -1.28 -2.53
CA ARG A 470 23.42 -1.09 -3.21
C ARG A 470 22.59 -2.36 -3.27
N SER A 471 23.23 -3.52 -3.35
CA SER A 471 22.55 -4.82 -3.30
C SER A 471 21.80 -4.96 -1.98
N PHE A 472 22.42 -4.53 -0.87
CA PHE A 472 21.81 -4.51 0.45
C PHE A 472 21.10 -3.18 0.77
N SER A 473 20.14 -2.85 -0.11
CA SER A 473 19.34 -1.63 -0.03
C SER A 473 18.56 -1.51 1.29
N GLY A 474 18.00 -0.34 1.57
CA GLY A 474 17.16 -0.14 2.76
C GLY A 474 15.91 -1.04 2.81
N ILE A 475 15.40 -1.53 1.67
CA ILE A 475 14.32 -2.53 1.67
C ILE A 475 14.87 -3.89 2.08
N GLU A 476 16.00 -4.33 1.52
CA GLU A 476 16.61 -5.63 1.83
C GLU A 476 17.09 -5.68 3.29
N ARG A 477 17.61 -4.58 3.85
CA ARG A 477 17.94 -4.51 5.28
C ARG A 477 16.72 -4.66 6.17
N ARG A 478 15.62 -4.00 5.83
CA ARG A 478 14.35 -4.13 6.57
C ARG A 478 13.76 -5.53 6.44
N HIS A 479 13.93 -6.17 5.29
CA HIS A 479 13.55 -7.56 5.07
C HIS A 479 14.37 -8.50 5.97
N ALA A 480 15.71 -8.37 6.00
CA ALA A 480 16.56 -9.15 6.90
C ALA A 480 16.20 -8.95 8.38
N PHE A 481 15.94 -7.70 8.81
CA PHE A 481 15.45 -7.43 10.16
C PHE A 481 14.09 -8.07 10.45
N HIS A 482 13.18 -8.07 9.47
CA HIS A 482 11.86 -8.67 9.61
C HIS A 482 11.96 -10.18 9.82
N LEU A 483 12.74 -10.86 8.97
CA LEU A 483 13.01 -12.29 9.12
C LEU A 483 13.63 -12.62 10.48
N ALA A 484 14.58 -11.81 10.97
CA ALA A 484 15.18 -12.02 12.29
C ALA A 484 14.17 -11.82 13.43
N PHE A 485 13.27 -10.84 13.30
CA PHE A 485 12.18 -10.62 14.25
C PHE A 485 11.18 -11.77 14.26
N GLU A 486 10.79 -12.28 13.08
CA GLU A 486 9.88 -13.41 12.96
C GLU A 486 10.52 -14.71 13.44
N ARG A 487 11.81 -14.93 13.15
CA ARG A 487 12.59 -16.07 13.64
C ARG A 487 12.59 -16.11 15.16
N ASN A 488 12.84 -14.99 15.83
CA ASN A 488 12.78 -14.92 17.28
C ASN A 488 11.41 -15.34 17.82
N TYR A 489 10.34 -14.82 17.21
CA TYR A 489 8.97 -15.16 17.58
C TYR A 489 8.65 -16.63 17.33
N GLN A 490 9.05 -17.16 16.17
CA GLN A 490 8.87 -18.55 15.79
C GLN A 490 9.59 -19.48 16.77
N ASN A 491 10.86 -19.23 17.06
CA ASN A 491 11.64 -20.05 17.99
C ASN A 491 10.99 -20.07 19.37
N ARG A 492 10.59 -18.91 19.90
CA ARG A 492 9.88 -18.83 21.18
C ARG A 492 8.54 -19.59 21.18
N ALA A 493 7.79 -19.51 20.08
CA ALA A 493 6.54 -20.24 19.95
C ALA A 493 6.79 -21.77 19.88
N MET A 494 7.80 -22.19 19.12
CA MET A 494 8.18 -23.60 18.99
C MET A 494 8.75 -24.16 20.30
N ASP A 495 9.55 -23.39 21.03
CA ASP A 495 10.05 -23.75 22.35
C ASP A 495 8.88 -23.94 23.33
N ALA A 496 7.94 -23.00 23.36
CA ALA A 496 6.75 -23.11 24.20
C ALA A 496 5.91 -24.36 23.82
N LEU A 497 5.71 -24.61 22.52
CA LEU A 497 5.00 -25.80 22.05
C LEU A 497 5.75 -27.09 22.43
N SER A 498 7.08 -27.11 22.33
CA SER A 498 7.93 -28.25 22.69
C SER A 498 7.85 -28.53 24.20
N ILE A 499 7.98 -27.50 25.04
CA ILE A 499 7.88 -27.60 26.50
C ILE A 499 6.50 -28.12 26.93
N HIS A 500 5.44 -27.75 26.21
CA HIS A 500 4.07 -28.13 26.54
C HIS A 500 3.55 -29.34 25.72
N ALA A 501 4.37 -29.94 24.85
CA ALA A 501 3.94 -31.03 23.97
C ALA A 501 3.46 -32.26 24.75
N ASP A 502 4.05 -32.51 25.92
CA ASP A 502 3.73 -33.63 26.81
C ASP A 502 2.48 -33.39 27.67
N LEU A 503 1.94 -32.16 27.71
CA LEU A 503 0.70 -31.84 28.40
C LEU A 503 -0.56 -32.22 27.60
N LYS A 504 -0.42 -32.95 26.48
CA LYS A 504 -1.54 -33.41 25.65
C LYS A 504 -2.55 -34.22 26.46
N ARG A 505 -3.60 -33.54 26.93
CA ARG A 505 -4.82 -34.19 27.40
C ARG A 505 -5.65 -34.55 26.17
N GLY A 506 -5.91 -35.85 26.00
CA GLY A 506 -6.85 -36.30 24.98
C GLY A 506 -8.26 -35.77 25.27
N PRO A 507 -9.14 -35.69 24.27
CA PRO A 507 -10.51 -35.25 24.46
C PRO A 507 -11.22 -36.15 25.50
N PRO A 508 -12.07 -35.58 26.38
CA PRO A 508 -12.77 -36.37 27.38
C PRO A 508 -13.68 -37.38 26.68
N LYS A 509 -13.64 -38.65 27.13
CA LYS A 509 -14.49 -39.71 26.55
C LYS A 509 -15.99 -39.41 26.70
N ASN A 510 -16.37 -38.80 27.83
CA ASN A 510 -17.73 -38.41 28.17
C ASN A 510 -17.72 -36.94 28.63
N PRO A 511 -17.76 -35.96 27.71
CA PRO A 511 -17.76 -34.56 28.09
C PRO A 511 -19.03 -34.20 28.87
N LYS A 512 -18.91 -33.35 29.90
CA LYS A 512 -20.08 -32.80 30.64
C LYS A 512 -20.97 -31.98 29.72
N PHE A 513 -20.35 -31.15 28.89
CA PHE A 513 -20.96 -30.42 27.79
C PHE A 513 -19.90 -30.14 26.72
N GLN A 514 -20.38 -29.88 25.51
CA GLN A 514 -19.57 -29.40 24.39
C GLN A 514 -20.03 -28.01 24.00
N ALA A 515 -19.11 -27.11 23.68
CA ALA A 515 -19.45 -25.75 23.32
C ALA A 515 -18.70 -25.28 22.06
N MET A 516 -19.44 -24.76 21.10
CA MET A 516 -18.92 -24.18 19.87
C MET A 516 -18.88 -22.65 20.01
N PHE A 517 -17.72 -22.06 19.74
CA PHE A 517 -17.49 -20.61 19.75
C PHE A 517 -16.94 -20.15 18.40
N CYS A 518 -16.95 -18.85 18.15
CA CYS A 518 -16.26 -18.29 17.00
C CYS A 518 -14.75 -18.64 17.05
N ILE A 519 -14.11 -18.85 15.90
CA ILE A 519 -12.66 -19.07 15.78
C ILE A 519 -11.82 -17.79 16.03
N ASP A 520 -12.48 -16.72 16.46
CA ASP A 520 -11.84 -15.46 16.84
C ASP A 520 -10.82 -15.69 17.97
N ALA A 521 -9.62 -15.09 17.85
CA ALA A 521 -8.54 -15.26 18.83
C ALA A 521 -8.94 -14.86 20.26
N ARG A 522 -9.94 -13.99 20.42
CA ARG A 522 -10.48 -13.60 21.73
C ARG A 522 -11.24 -14.74 22.41
N GLU A 523 -11.97 -15.53 21.63
CA GLU A 523 -12.70 -16.70 22.13
C GLU A 523 -11.74 -17.87 22.44
N GLU A 524 -10.61 -17.96 21.74
CA GLU A 524 -9.64 -19.04 21.97
C GLU A 524 -9.09 -19.04 23.41
N SER A 525 -8.77 -17.87 23.96
CA SER A 525 -8.32 -17.76 25.35
C SER A 525 -9.40 -18.23 26.34
N PHE A 526 -10.66 -17.90 26.07
CA PHE A 526 -11.79 -18.31 26.90
C PHE A 526 -12.04 -19.82 26.81
N ARG A 527 -11.98 -20.39 25.60
CA ARG A 527 -12.07 -21.83 25.34
C ARG A 527 -11.02 -22.62 26.10
N ARG A 528 -9.74 -22.25 25.96
CA ARG A 528 -8.63 -22.91 26.67
C ARG A 528 -8.77 -22.78 28.18
N TYR A 529 -9.26 -21.63 28.67
CA TYR A 529 -9.53 -21.44 30.11
C TYR A 529 -10.62 -22.38 30.63
N LEU A 530 -11.75 -22.54 29.92
CA LEU A 530 -12.81 -23.46 30.29
C LEU A 530 -12.31 -24.91 30.42
N GLU A 531 -11.58 -25.40 29.42
CA GLU A 531 -11.01 -26.75 29.42
C GLU A 531 -9.93 -26.95 30.49
N THR A 532 -9.24 -25.87 30.88
CA THR A 532 -8.26 -25.90 31.96
C THR A 532 -8.94 -26.02 33.33
N VAL A 533 -10.02 -25.25 33.54
CA VAL A 533 -10.78 -25.24 34.80
C VAL A 533 -11.55 -26.54 35.00
N ASP A 534 -12.16 -27.09 33.95
CA ASP A 534 -12.84 -28.38 33.99
C ASP A 534 -12.38 -29.28 32.83
N PRO A 535 -11.51 -30.28 33.09
CA PRO A 535 -11.01 -31.20 32.07
C PRO A 535 -12.09 -32.09 31.42
N GLN A 536 -13.33 -32.08 31.91
CA GLN A 536 -14.46 -32.78 31.29
C GLN A 536 -15.27 -31.90 30.32
N VAL A 537 -14.83 -30.67 30.06
CA VAL A 537 -15.42 -29.78 29.05
C VAL A 537 -14.61 -29.91 27.75
N GLU A 538 -15.30 -29.85 26.62
CA GLU A 538 -14.68 -29.85 25.29
C GLU A 538 -15.22 -28.66 24.48
N THR A 539 -14.32 -27.89 23.86
CA THR A 539 -14.72 -26.71 23.08
C THR A 539 -14.27 -26.77 21.63
N PHE A 540 -15.08 -26.20 20.74
CA PHE A 540 -14.85 -26.17 19.29
C PHE A 540 -14.84 -24.73 18.78
N GLY A 541 -14.05 -24.48 17.73
CA GLY A 541 -13.96 -23.18 17.07
C GLY A 541 -14.56 -23.26 15.68
N ILE A 542 -15.43 -22.31 15.34
CA ILE A 542 -16.12 -22.26 14.05
C ILE A 542 -16.11 -20.85 13.47
N ALA A 543 -16.11 -20.71 12.14
CA ALA A 543 -16.24 -19.40 11.50
C ALA A 543 -17.53 -18.68 11.95
N GLY A 544 -17.48 -17.38 12.22
CA GLY A 544 -18.56 -16.62 12.86
C GLY A 544 -19.89 -16.51 12.09
N PHE A 545 -19.94 -16.93 10.81
CA PHE A 545 -21.19 -17.06 10.04
C PHE A 545 -21.77 -18.48 10.07
N PHE A 546 -21.15 -19.40 10.84
CA PHE A 546 -21.59 -20.77 11.11
C PHE A 546 -21.89 -21.61 9.86
N GLY A 547 -21.22 -21.31 8.74
CA GLY A 547 -21.43 -22.03 7.48
C GLY A 547 -22.71 -21.63 6.73
N VAL A 548 -23.39 -20.55 7.13
CA VAL A 548 -24.68 -20.11 6.58
C VAL A 548 -24.57 -18.78 5.81
N PRO A 549 -23.96 -18.75 4.61
CA PRO A 549 -23.86 -17.51 3.82
C PRO A 549 -25.22 -17.17 3.20
N VAL A 550 -25.82 -16.05 3.63
CA VAL A 550 -27.17 -15.63 3.22
C VAL A 550 -27.25 -14.16 2.83
N TYR A 551 -28.17 -13.85 1.91
CA TYR A 551 -28.73 -12.52 1.74
C TYR A 551 -29.86 -12.36 2.77
N TYR A 552 -29.64 -11.53 3.79
CA TYR A 552 -30.59 -11.32 4.87
C TYR A 552 -31.33 -9.99 4.69
N LYS A 553 -32.65 -10.00 4.85
CA LYS A 553 -33.47 -8.79 4.92
C LYS A 553 -34.25 -8.78 6.23
N GLY A 554 -33.83 -7.91 7.14
CA GLY A 554 -34.54 -7.67 8.39
C GLY A 554 -35.88 -6.98 8.16
N LEU A 555 -36.74 -7.01 9.16
CA LEU A 555 -38.10 -6.48 9.04
C LEU A 555 -38.17 -4.98 8.69
N ALA A 556 -37.16 -4.22 9.12
CA ALA A 556 -37.05 -2.78 8.87
C ALA A 556 -36.15 -2.43 7.67
N ASP A 557 -35.51 -3.41 7.05
CA ASP A 557 -34.53 -3.19 6.00
C ASP A 557 -35.23 -3.04 4.64
N ALA A 558 -34.80 -2.06 3.86
CA ALA A 558 -35.32 -1.86 2.50
C ALA A 558 -34.73 -2.90 1.52
N TYR A 559 -33.45 -3.23 1.70
CA TYR A 559 -32.65 -4.07 0.82
C TYR A 559 -32.04 -5.25 1.61
N TYR A 560 -31.61 -6.28 0.89
CA TYR A 560 -30.86 -7.38 1.47
C TYR A 560 -29.44 -6.93 1.86
N SER A 561 -28.93 -7.48 2.95
CA SER A 561 -27.55 -7.37 3.40
C SER A 561 -26.88 -8.74 3.32
N THR A 562 -25.63 -8.81 2.86
CA THR A 562 -24.89 -10.08 2.83
C THR A 562 -24.33 -10.43 4.21
N LEU A 563 -24.71 -11.57 4.77
CA LEU A 563 -24.15 -12.10 6.02
C LEU A 563 -23.12 -13.21 5.72
N CYS A 564 -21.96 -12.82 5.21
CA CYS A 564 -20.84 -13.73 4.94
C CYS A 564 -19.52 -12.94 4.72
N PRO A 565 -18.35 -13.61 4.75
CA PRO A 565 -17.08 -13.00 4.36
C PRO A 565 -17.10 -12.44 2.92
N ILE A 566 -16.22 -11.46 2.65
CA ILE A 566 -16.16 -10.77 1.34
C ILE A 566 -15.97 -11.76 0.17
N VAL A 567 -15.18 -12.81 0.37
CA VAL A 567 -14.83 -13.78 -0.68
C VAL A 567 -15.98 -14.75 -1.00
N VAL A 568 -16.99 -14.85 -0.14
CA VAL A 568 -18.14 -15.75 -0.33
C VAL A 568 -19.27 -15.01 -1.05
N ARG A 569 -19.91 -15.68 -2.01
CA ARG A 569 -21.19 -15.26 -2.61
C ARG A 569 -22.32 -16.12 -2.02
N PRO A 570 -23.27 -15.53 -1.28
CA PRO A 570 -24.43 -16.27 -0.80
C PRO A 570 -25.23 -16.86 -1.95
N LYS A 571 -25.90 -17.99 -1.67
CA LYS A 571 -26.82 -18.64 -2.61
C LYS A 571 -28.26 -18.63 -2.14
N HIS A 572 -28.51 -18.21 -0.89
CA HIS A 572 -29.82 -18.27 -0.25
C HIS A 572 -30.23 -16.90 0.26
N TRP A 573 -31.53 -16.63 0.20
CA TRP A 573 -32.15 -15.41 0.73
C TRP A 573 -32.93 -15.76 1.98
N LEU A 574 -32.86 -14.92 3.00
CA LEU A 574 -33.64 -15.02 4.22
C LEU A 574 -34.33 -13.70 4.49
N VAL A 575 -35.60 -13.80 4.87
CA VAL A 575 -36.43 -12.65 5.25
C VAL A 575 -36.95 -12.85 6.66
N GLU A 576 -36.92 -11.77 7.43
CA GLU A 576 -37.55 -11.70 8.73
C GLU A 576 -39.01 -11.21 8.60
N ASP A 577 -39.95 -12.10 8.94
CA ASP A 577 -41.39 -11.85 8.90
C ASP A 577 -41.97 -11.61 10.30
N VAL A 578 -43.13 -10.97 10.38
CA VAL A 578 -43.90 -10.85 11.61
C VAL A 578 -44.71 -12.12 11.85
N ILE A 579 -44.82 -12.56 13.10
CA ILE A 579 -45.73 -13.66 13.44
C ILE A 579 -47.18 -13.20 13.23
N LEU A 580 -47.95 -13.96 12.43
CA LEU A 580 -49.29 -13.67 11.88
C LEU A 580 -50.34 -13.13 12.88
N SER A 581 -50.18 -13.38 14.19
CA SER A 581 -51.12 -12.91 15.23
C SER A 581 -51.13 -11.38 15.45
N LEU A 582 -50.30 -10.61 14.73
CA LEU A 582 -50.12 -9.16 14.93
C LEU A 582 -50.18 -8.29 13.65
N GLU A 583 -50.53 -8.84 12.48
CA GLU A 583 -50.46 -8.16 11.17
C GLU A 583 -51.21 -6.81 11.10
N GLY A 584 -52.39 -6.71 11.72
CA GLY A 584 -53.19 -5.48 11.75
C GLY A 584 -52.53 -4.31 12.49
N SER A 585 -51.70 -4.61 13.49
CA SER A 585 -50.94 -3.60 14.25
C SER A 585 -49.65 -3.17 13.52
N ASP A 586 -49.12 -4.01 12.64
CA ASP A 586 -47.88 -3.77 11.90
C ASP A 586 -48.08 -2.91 10.65
N ARG A 587 -49.18 -3.08 9.89
CA ARG A 587 -49.49 -2.17 8.75
C ARG A 587 -49.53 -0.70 9.19
N ARG A 588 -50.18 -0.42 10.32
CA ARG A 588 -50.27 0.93 10.90
C ARG A 588 -48.90 1.46 11.33
N ARG A 589 -48.02 0.62 11.90
CA ARG A 589 -46.68 1.01 12.36
C ARG A 589 -45.67 1.16 11.22
N ARG A 590 -45.70 0.29 10.20
CA ARG A 590 -44.94 0.44 8.95
C ARG A 590 -45.32 1.73 8.24
N GLN A 591 -46.62 2.03 8.13
CA GLN A 591 -47.12 3.31 7.60
C GLN A 591 -46.63 4.48 8.46
N THR A 592 -46.73 4.42 9.79
CA THR A 592 -46.21 5.47 10.68
C THR A 592 -44.70 5.66 10.53
N ARG A 593 -43.90 4.60 10.35
CA ARG A 593 -42.45 4.72 10.06
C ARG A 593 -42.17 5.30 8.69
N GLN A 594 -42.92 4.93 7.65
CA GLN A 594 -42.78 5.53 6.33
C GLN A 594 -43.16 7.01 6.37
N VAL A 595 -44.19 7.38 7.12
CA VAL A 595 -44.61 8.78 7.32
C VAL A 595 -43.58 9.55 8.13
N ILE A 596 -43.06 9.00 9.23
CA ILE A 596 -41.98 9.61 10.02
C ILE A 596 -40.68 9.70 9.21
N GLY A 597 -40.35 8.66 8.45
CA GLY A 597 -39.20 8.64 7.55
C GLY A 597 -39.31 9.70 6.47
N ARG A 598 -40.48 9.83 5.82
CA ARG A 598 -40.79 10.91 4.86
C ARG A 598 -40.80 12.28 5.52
N ALA A 599 -41.36 12.43 6.72
CA ALA A 599 -41.38 13.69 7.47
C ALA A 599 -39.98 14.11 7.91
N SER A 600 -39.16 13.17 8.40
CA SER A 600 -37.75 13.38 8.73
C SER A 600 -36.96 13.79 7.48
N ARG A 601 -37.19 13.10 6.35
CA ARG A 601 -36.64 13.49 5.04
C ARG A 601 -37.03 14.92 4.69
N ASN A 602 -38.32 15.26 4.76
CA ASN A 602 -38.86 16.57 4.43
C ASN A 602 -38.36 17.69 5.36
N VAL A 603 -38.17 17.41 6.64
CA VAL A 603 -37.57 18.35 7.62
C VAL A 603 -36.07 18.52 7.33
N HIS A 604 -35.35 17.44 7.02
CA HIS A 604 -33.95 17.49 6.58
C HIS A 604 -33.79 18.28 5.27
N PHE A 605 -34.67 18.06 4.29
CA PHE A 605 -34.74 18.82 3.03
C PHE A 605 -35.07 20.30 3.26
N GLY A 606 -36.05 20.60 4.11
CA GLY A 606 -36.40 21.97 4.50
C GLY A 606 -35.24 22.69 5.19
N SER A 607 -34.49 21.97 6.03
CA SER A 607 -33.37 22.49 6.82
C SER A 607 -32.13 22.88 5.99
N ARG A 608 -32.03 22.38 4.74
CA ARG A 608 -30.92 22.65 3.81
C ARG A 608 -31.26 23.65 2.70
N SER A 609 -32.50 24.15 2.65
CA SER A 609 -32.87 25.26 1.78
C SER A 609 -32.36 26.59 2.35
N PHE A 610 -32.00 27.56 1.50
CA PHE A 610 -31.36 28.81 1.97
C PHE A 610 -32.23 29.61 2.95
N ALA A 611 -33.56 29.64 2.76
CA ALA A 611 -34.50 30.35 3.63
C ALA A 611 -35.18 29.43 4.66
N GLY A 612 -35.62 28.23 4.26
CA GLY A 612 -36.24 27.27 5.18
C GLY A 612 -35.25 26.70 6.18
N GLY A 613 -33.97 26.61 5.81
CA GLY A 613 -32.88 26.14 6.65
C GLY A 613 -32.54 27.06 7.81
N ALA A 614 -32.53 28.37 7.59
CA ALA A 614 -32.32 29.34 8.66
C ALA A 614 -33.47 29.30 9.69
N ILE A 615 -34.71 29.22 9.22
CA ILE A 615 -35.91 29.17 10.07
C ILE A 615 -35.97 27.84 10.84
N LEU A 616 -35.80 26.70 10.16
CA LEU A 616 -35.80 25.37 10.79
C LEU A 616 -34.62 25.19 11.73
N THR A 617 -33.42 25.66 11.39
CA THR A 617 -32.24 25.51 12.26
C THR A 617 -32.33 26.41 13.49
N ALA A 618 -32.81 27.65 13.36
CA ALA A 618 -33.01 28.53 14.50
C ALA A 618 -34.10 28.02 15.47
N SER A 619 -35.19 27.45 14.94
CA SER A 619 -36.30 26.93 15.77
C SER A 619 -36.04 25.52 16.31
N LEU A 620 -35.58 24.57 15.48
CA LEU A 620 -35.24 23.22 15.91
C LEU A 620 -33.94 23.15 16.72
N GLY A 621 -32.96 24.03 16.48
CA GLY A 621 -31.69 24.06 17.22
C GLY A 621 -31.87 24.42 18.69
N VAL A 622 -32.71 25.42 18.97
CA VAL A 622 -33.12 25.80 20.33
C VAL A 622 -33.90 24.67 21.00
N LEU A 623 -34.83 24.03 20.27
CA LEU A 623 -35.60 22.89 20.77
C LEU A 623 -34.74 21.62 20.96
N ALA A 624 -33.68 21.43 20.18
CA ALA A 624 -32.75 20.29 20.29
C ALA A 624 -31.73 20.46 21.43
N THR A 625 -31.51 21.69 21.90
CA THR A 625 -30.66 22.00 23.07
C THR A 625 -31.29 21.49 24.36
N PHE A 626 -32.62 21.56 24.48
CA PHE A 626 -33.36 21.04 25.65
C PHE A 626 -33.10 19.54 25.92
N PRO A 627 -33.27 18.62 24.95
CA PRO A 627 -32.91 17.21 25.10
C PRO A 627 -31.43 16.99 25.44
N LEU A 628 -30.52 17.79 24.89
CA LEU A 628 -29.09 17.68 25.17
C LEU A 628 -28.77 18.07 26.62
N VAL A 629 -29.31 19.19 27.09
CA VAL A 629 -29.18 19.65 28.49
C VAL A 629 -29.87 18.67 29.44
N ALA A 630 -31.07 18.17 29.08
CA ALA A 630 -31.79 17.17 29.85
C ALA A 630 -31.05 15.81 29.91
N ARG A 631 -30.28 15.43 28.88
CA ARG A 631 -29.41 14.24 28.93
C ARG A 631 -28.30 14.37 29.95
N VAL A 632 -27.75 15.58 30.12
CA VAL A 632 -26.67 15.85 31.08
C VAL A 632 -27.23 15.95 32.50
N LEU A 633 -28.32 16.69 32.71
CA LEU A 633 -28.90 16.93 34.03
C LEU A 633 -29.78 15.78 34.53
N PHE A 634 -30.44 15.06 33.64
CA PHE A 634 -31.40 14.00 33.97
C PHE A 634 -31.25 12.75 33.06
N PRO A 635 -30.12 12.04 33.14
CA PRO A 635 -29.82 10.91 32.23
C PRO A 635 -30.82 9.75 32.35
N ARG A 636 -31.37 9.48 33.55
CA ARG A 636 -32.30 8.36 33.78
C ARG A 636 -33.70 8.59 33.19
N THR A 637 -34.29 9.77 33.39
CA THR A 637 -35.60 10.11 32.80
C THR A 637 -35.52 10.26 31.29
N THR A 638 -34.43 10.85 30.78
CA THR A 638 -34.21 10.96 29.33
C THR A 638 -33.99 9.61 28.66
N SER A 639 -33.32 8.68 29.36
CA SER A 639 -33.23 7.26 28.98
C SER A 639 -34.62 6.61 28.88
N LEU A 640 -35.48 6.78 29.90
CA LEU A 640 -36.84 6.22 29.93
C LEU A 640 -37.74 6.76 28.81
N ILE A 641 -37.72 8.09 28.57
CA ILE A 641 -38.47 8.72 27.47
C ILE A 641 -37.98 8.19 26.12
N ARG A 642 -36.65 8.09 25.94
CA ARG A 642 -36.06 7.52 24.71
C ARG A 642 -36.41 6.05 24.53
N GLN A 643 -36.54 5.29 25.61
CA GLN A 643 -36.95 3.88 25.60
C GLN A 643 -38.44 3.75 25.24
N MET A 644 -39.29 4.66 25.72
CA MET A 644 -40.70 4.76 25.36
C MET A 644 -40.90 5.11 23.88
N PHE A 645 -40.17 6.10 23.35
CA PHE A 645 -40.16 6.41 21.91
C PHE A 645 -39.58 5.26 21.07
N ARG A 646 -38.53 4.58 21.57
CA ARG A 646 -37.99 3.37 20.93
C ARG A 646 -39.06 2.28 20.81
N LYS A 647 -39.88 2.03 21.83
CA LYS A 647 -40.97 1.04 21.77
C LYS A 647 -42.03 1.37 20.70
N LEU A 648 -42.20 2.65 20.35
CA LEU A 648 -43.13 3.08 19.30
C LEU A 648 -42.60 2.79 17.88
N VAL A 649 -41.27 2.76 17.73
CA VAL A 649 -40.56 2.63 16.44
C VAL A 649 -39.84 1.28 16.31
N GLN A 650 -39.71 0.47 17.36
CA GLN A 650 -39.06 -0.84 17.33
C GLN A 650 -39.88 -1.87 16.54
N PRO A 651 -39.22 -2.81 15.81
CA PRO A 651 -39.89 -3.95 15.19
C PRO A 651 -40.73 -4.70 16.23
N PRO A 652 -41.89 -5.30 15.84
CA PRO A 652 -42.66 -6.18 16.72
C PRO A 652 -41.74 -7.14 17.47
N PRO A 653 -41.98 -7.39 18.77
CA PRO A 653 -41.08 -8.18 19.62
C PRO A 653 -41.02 -9.67 19.22
N PHE A 654 -41.90 -10.11 18.32
CA PHE A 654 -41.99 -11.48 17.85
C PHE A 654 -41.91 -11.50 16.32
N THR A 655 -40.70 -11.74 15.83
CA THR A 655 -40.40 -11.99 14.43
C THR A 655 -40.05 -13.47 14.23
N ARG A 656 -40.15 -13.95 12.99
CA ARG A 656 -39.67 -15.27 12.59
C ARG A 656 -38.87 -15.14 11.30
N LEU A 657 -37.84 -15.97 11.15
CA LEU A 657 -37.13 -16.11 9.88
C LEU A 657 -37.91 -17.05 8.96
N ARG A 658 -38.06 -16.68 7.70
CA ARG A 658 -38.52 -17.59 6.66
C ARG A 658 -37.35 -18.48 6.25
N LEU A 659 -37.27 -19.65 6.88
CA LEU A 659 -36.14 -20.58 6.73
C LEU A 659 -36.33 -21.59 5.59
N GLU A 660 -37.56 -21.96 5.26
CA GLU A 660 -37.85 -23.02 4.30
C GLU A 660 -38.36 -22.46 2.96
N ARG A 661 -37.83 -23.01 1.87
CA ARG A 661 -38.15 -22.67 0.48
C ARG A 661 -39.00 -23.75 -0.17
N THR A 662 -40.04 -23.38 -0.91
CA THR A 662 -40.89 -24.31 -1.67
C THR A 662 -40.47 -24.50 -3.12
N ALA A 663 -39.93 -23.47 -3.78
CA ALA A 663 -39.41 -23.54 -5.15
C ALA A 663 -38.20 -24.48 -5.26
N PRO A 664 -37.85 -25.03 -6.43
CA PRO A 664 -36.68 -25.90 -6.57
C PRO A 664 -35.34 -25.15 -6.42
N ASN A 665 -35.28 -23.87 -6.81
CA ASN A 665 -34.07 -23.05 -6.87
C ASN A 665 -34.20 -21.85 -5.92
N PRO A 666 -33.11 -21.45 -5.22
CA PRO A 666 -33.12 -20.30 -4.34
C PRO A 666 -33.08 -18.98 -5.12
N GLY A 667 -33.65 -17.93 -4.54
CA GLY A 667 -33.80 -16.62 -5.17
C GLY A 667 -34.49 -15.61 -4.25
N SER A 668 -34.71 -14.40 -4.75
CA SER A 668 -35.28 -13.29 -3.98
C SER A 668 -36.81 -13.23 -4.00
N GLU A 669 -37.45 -14.09 -4.82
CA GLU A 669 -38.91 -14.20 -4.94
C GLU A 669 -39.52 -14.99 -3.75
N GLU A 670 -40.82 -14.80 -3.49
CA GLU A 670 -41.43 -15.23 -2.23
C GLU A 670 -41.32 -16.74 -1.94
N ASP A 671 -41.50 -17.57 -2.97
CA ASP A 671 -41.42 -19.03 -2.92
C ASP A 671 -39.99 -19.56 -3.02
N GLN A 672 -39.03 -18.67 -3.32
CA GLN A 672 -37.61 -18.96 -3.51
C GLN A 672 -36.73 -18.58 -2.29
N ILE A 673 -37.31 -17.95 -1.26
CA ILE A 673 -36.63 -17.57 -0.01
C ILE A 673 -36.49 -18.80 0.90
N GLY A 674 -35.32 -18.95 1.53
CA GLY A 674 -35.00 -20.01 2.48
C GLY A 674 -34.11 -21.11 1.88
N PHE A 675 -34.18 -22.27 2.53
CA PHE A 675 -33.43 -23.49 2.25
C PHE A 675 -34.38 -24.67 2.06
N LYS A 676 -33.91 -25.73 1.41
CA LYS A 676 -34.50 -27.07 1.55
C LYS A 676 -34.03 -27.72 2.85
N LEU A 677 -34.78 -28.70 3.32
CA LEU A 677 -34.40 -29.50 4.48
C LEU A 677 -33.06 -30.21 4.27
N GLU A 678 -32.83 -30.75 3.07
CA GLU A 678 -31.56 -31.39 2.72
C GLU A 678 -30.40 -30.39 2.76
N GLU A 679 -30.60 -29.17 2.25
CA GLU A 679 -29.58 -28.11 2.27
C GLU A 679 -29.23 -27.71 3.71
N MET A 680 -30.23 -27.58 4.59
CA MET A 680 -30.01 -27.29 6.03
C MET A 680 -29.26 -28.44 6.72
N ALA A 681 -29.65 -29.69 6.45
CA ALA A 681 -28.99 -30.87 6.99
C ALA A 681 -27.53 -30.95 6.51
N ASP A 682 -27.26 -30.69 5.23
CA ASP A 682 -25.91 -30.69 4.66
C ASP A 682 -25.03 -29.58 5.23
N ILE A 683 -25.60 -28.40 5.53
CA ILE A 683 -24.88 -27.32 6.21
C ILE A 683 -24.48 -27.77 7.62
N ALA A 684 -25.43 -28.26 8.42
CA ALA A 684 -25.16 -28.71 9.78
C ALA A 684 -24.19 -29.91 9.81
N ASN A 685 -24.35 -30.85 8.87
CA ASN A 685 -23.47 -32.00 8.73
C ASN A 685 -22.03 -31.59 8.40
N ARG A 686 -21.83 -30.73 7.39
CA ARG A 686 -20.50 -30.20 7.04
C ARG A 686 -19.90 -29.44 8.21
N MET A 687 -20.68 -28.58 8.86
CA MET A 687 -20.26 -27.82 10.03
C MET A 687 -19.69 -28.71 11.14
N LEU A 688 -20.38 -29.78 11.48
CA LEU A 688 -19.95 -30.74 12.50
C LEU A 688 -18.70 -31.53 12.08
N HIS A 689 -18.59 -31.88 10.79
CA HIS A 689 -17.40 -32.54 10.25
C HIS A 689 -16.17 -31.64 10.27
N ASP A 690 -16.32 -30.37 9.87
CA ASP A 690 -15.23 -29.40 9.79
C ASP A 690 -14.58 -29.14 11.15
N ILE A 691 -15.37 -29.15 12.23
CA ILE A 691 -14.86 -29.01 13.61
C ILE A 691 -14.47 -30.33 14.26
N GLY A 692 -14.70 -31.47 13.58
CA GLY A 692 -14.38 -32.81 14.09
C GLY A 692 -15.39 -33.40 15.09
N LEU A 693 -16.52 -32.74 15.35
CA LEU A 693 -17.57 -33.24 16.24
C LEU A 693 -18.52 -34.19 15.49
N THR A 694 -18.05 -35.41 15.23
CA THR A 694 -18.80 -36.44 14.50
C THR A 694 -19.21 -37.64 15.36
N LYS A 695 -18.69 -37.72 16.59
CA LYS A 695 -18.91 -38.81 17.55
C LYS A 695 -18.78 -38.30 18.98
N ASN A 696 -19.17 -39.11 19.96
CA ASN A 696 -19.08 -38.79 21.40
C ASN A 696 -19.79 -37.48 21.78
N PHE A 697 -20.97 -37.25 21.19
CA PHE A 697 -21.78 -36.09 21.54
C PHE A 697 -22.14 -36.12 23.02
N SER A 698 -21.85 -35.03 23.71
CA SER A 698 -22.35 -34.79 25.05
C SER A 698 -23.86 -34.57 25.03
N ARG A 699 -24.52 -34.74 26.18
CA ARG A 699 -25.96 -34.49 26.32
C ARG A 699 -26.35 -33.02 26.11
N LEU A 700 -25.39 -32.10 26.21
CA LEU A 700 -25.59 -30.67 26.08
C LEU A 700 -24.53 -30.09 25.13
N VAL A 701 -24.98 -29.71 23.94
CA VAL A 701 -24.15 -28.99 22.97
C VAL A 701 -24.59 -27.53 22.92
N LEU A 702 -23.66 -26.62 23.19
CA LEU A 702 -23.89 -25.17 23.19
C LEU A 702 -23.33 -24.58 21.90
N ILE A 703 -24.10 -23.71 21.24
CA ILE A 703 -23.61 -22.87 20.14
C ILE A 703 -23.61 -21.44 20.65
N VAL A 704 -22.42 -20.88 20.84
CA VAL A 704 -22.21 -19.58 21.45
C VAL A 704 -21.74 -18.59 20.39
N GLY A 705 -22.69 -17.80 19.89
CA GLY A 705 -22.40 -16.64 19.05
C GLY A 705 -22.09 -15.40 19.90
N HIS A 706 -21.26 -14.50 19.38
CA HIS A 706 -21.00 -13.20 19.98
C HIS A 706 -21.34 -12.09 18.97
N GLY A 707 -21.91 -10.99 19.47
CA GLY A 707 -22.12 -9.78 18.69
C GLY A 707 -20.93 -8.83 18.84
N SER A 708 -20.74 -7.93 17.87
CA SER A 708 -19.88 -6.76 18.03
C SER A 708 -20.72 -5.49 17.97
N ALA A 709 -20.41 -4.52 18.83
CA ALA A 709 -20.99 -3.19 18.78
C ALA A 709 -19.84 -2.18 18.78
N CYS A 710 -19.69 -1.45 17.68
CA CYS A 710 -18.72 -0.36 17.59
C CYS A 710 -19.47 0.96 17.69
N LEU A 711 -19.22 1.72 18.76
CA LEU A 711 -19.65 3.11 18.87
C LEU A 711 -18.55 3.97 18.27
N ASN A 712 -18.65 4.31 16.99
CA ASN A 712 -17.79 5.34 16.42
C ASN A 712 -18.26 6.69 16.99
N ASN A 713 -17.35 7.45 17.59
CA ASN A 713 -17.66 8.78 18.11
C ASN A 713 -18.08 9.67 16.91
N PRO A 714 -19.27 10.29 16.93
CA PRO A 714 -19.84 10.99 15.77
C PRO A 714 -19.04 12.21 15.32
#